data_AF-A0A182QGL4-F1
#
_entry.id   AF-A0A182QGL4-F1
#
_cell.length_a   1.000
_cell.length_b   1.000
_cell.length_c   1.000
_cell.angle_alpha   90.00
_cell.angle_beta   90.00
_cell.angle_gamma   90.00
#
_symmetry.space_group_name_H-M   'P 1'
#
loop_
_entity.id
_entity.type
_entity.pdbx_description
1 polymer ?
#
loop_
_entity_poly.entity_id
_entity_poly.type
_entity_poly.pdbx_seq_one_letter_code
_entity_poly.pdbx_strand_id
1 'polypeptide(L)'
;MAMSARPSTTSFAQQHANDMLASIISQLPAVPSGEPTADNVPLTDATKAATLSASVAAIQQSKRLAKLRQKLDRQNNFMVELKRKIREKEAMKPKADSDREELTFLRNRLQKEAELQQKLLADVIAEQRQDGSQWEAIRLCPDKLDEYGANPWTIGSVPVGEDKRFSLDSTLSDLSSDEPASGRPDAKIVERFEQELMNRDRMIEILQSRLDRLSADVHKVRRDNDAILDRNMKPVAPIVPKFCETDMMHRLEFYRTNTETLGNNLETMDKALQFIRQELGSPLEDPECPAKASCSKPTPESVRNKSMSCAVEKHPIGRAERLSCKRDSDAIVCPKDGESQKKYAMLLKEYTKKATECRQLCERLAKAQAGPVDPSPEDTERELLKKRCSELLDEQDEFRVLLREQAAQLDDYRTRYLEAQQRVEEQRLQMGKLEVTNRRIEKQINFEIEQIKHKFQDKLRQLTPYPRLLEDEQAKTEQLKHSNEKLFAELERSLRQVKVLEGRLNEVHVAKDNEVKQALQQSQTELEQMRERLDVLAKEKQAAEEQAIKWQSQSDVLRAESANIIARTSERLEKEREMAQQKFAHLEGQLAQCRAEASFTIGNREQALREMHSQIKVMSASFDDAQLQIRSLRNQLAYLQNEKLSHTVRVGLQSLSWLHNSPVPAADMVVLVVAPLLVLLLLLTEFMKFW
;
A
#
# COMPACT_ATOMS: atom_id res chain seq x y z
N MET A 1 -6.92 22.12 57.75
CA MET A 1 -6.53 20.87 57.03
C MET A 1 -6.02 21.26 55.65
N ALA A 2 -5.12 20.47 55.06
CA ALA A 2 -4.40 20.85 53.83
C ALA A 2 -4.85 20.04 52.59
N MET A 3 -4.93 20.73 51.46
CA MET A 3 -4.95 20.17 50.09
C MET A 3 -4.10 21.15 49.24
N SER A 4 -2.81 20.88 49.04
CA SER A 4 -2.27 19.97 48.03
C SER A 4 -2.45 20.53 46.61
N ALA A 5 -1.51 21.38 46.19
CA ALA A 5 -1.38 21.86 44.82
C ALA A 5 -0.54 20.86 44.00
N ARG A 6 -1.00 20.48 42.80
CA ARG A 6 -0.24 19.63 41.88
C ARG A 6 0.72 20.50 41.04
N PRO A 7 2.01 20.12 40.89
CA PRO A 7 2.89 20.76 39.93
C PRO A 7 2.49 20.40 38.49
N SER A 8 2.72 21.32 37.56
CA SER A 8 2.50 21.09 36.12
C SER A 8 3.57 20.16 35.56
N THR A 9 3.18 19.03 34.96
CA THR A 9 4.10 18.14 34.26
C THR A 9 4.49 18.74 32.90
N THR A 10 5.55 19.54 32.87
CA THR A 10 6.27 19.82 31.62
C THR A 10 6.80 18.51 31.04
N SER A 11 6.62 18.29 29.74
CA SER A 11 7.00 17.02 29.12
C SER A 11 8.52 16.83 29.16
N PHE A 12 8.97 15.68 29.69
CA PHE A 12 10.38 15.28 29.75
C PHE A 12 11.07 15.42 28.38
N ALA A 13 10.37 15.07 27.28
CA ALA A 13 10.88 15.21 25.93
C ALA A 13 11.17 16.67 25.51
N GLN A 14 10.42 17.65 26.03
CA GLN A 14 10.62 19.06 25.71
C GLN A 14 11.76 19.68 26.54
N GLN A 15 12.03 19.14 27.73
CA GLN A 15 13.19 19.49 28.53
C GLN A 15 14.47 18.92 27.88
N HIS A 16 14.46 17.63 27.53
CA HIS A 16 15.52 16.96 26.78
C HIS A 16 15.82 17.64 25.42
N ALA A 17 14.80 18.12 24.70
CA ALA A 17 15.00 18.87 23.46
C ALA A 17 15.71 20.22 23.69
N ASN A 18 15.38 20.94 24.76
CA ASN A 18 16.05 22.18 25.13
C ASN A 18 17.51 21.92 25.57
N ASP A 19 17.75 20.86 26.34
CA ASP A 19 19.09 20.49 26.81
C ASP A 19 20.00 20.03 25.66
N MET A 20 19.48 19.30 24.67
CA MET A 20 20.21 19.00 23.44
C MET A 20 20.52 20.26 22.61
N LEU A 21 19.58 21.20 22.49
CA LEU A 21 19.83 22.48 21.80
C LEU A 21 20.88 23.32 22.51
N ALA A 22 20.85 23.39 23.85
CA ALA A 22 21.87 24.05 24.65
C ALA A 22 23.26 23.39 24.47
N SER A 23 23.30 22.05 24.45
CA SER A 23 24.53 21.29 24.19
C SER A 23 25.10 21.56 22.80
N ILE A 24 24.28 21.55 21.75
CA ILE A 24 24.70 21.89 20.37
C ILE A 24 25.21 23.32 20.28
N ILE A 25 24.54 24.30 20.91
CA ILE A 25 24.97 25.69 20.93
C ILE A 25 26.32 25.86 21.67
N SER A 26 26.55 25.08 22.73
CA SER A 26 27.83 25.09 23.47
C SER A 26 29.01 24.41 22.75
N GLN A 27 28.73 23.63 21.70
CA GLN A 27 29.76 22.90 20.92
C GLN A 27 30.15 23.63 19.62
N LEU A 28 29.51 24.75 19.28
CA LEU A 28 29.94 25.58 18.15
C LEU A 28 31.23 26.35 18.53
N PRO A 29 32.31 26.26 17.73
CA PRO A 29 33.56 26.92 18.06
C PRO A 29 33.40 28.45 18.01
N ALA A 30 33.77 29.12 19.09
CA ALA A 30 33.77 30.58 19.17
C ALA A 30 34.86 31.15 18.25
N VAL A 31 34.46 31.63 17.07
CA VAL A 31 35.36 32.30 16.12
C VAL A 31 35.92 33.57 16.78
N PRO A 32 37.25 33.74 16.88
CA PRO A 32 37.83 34.94 17.47
C PRO A 32 37.54 36.15 16.59
N SER A 33 37.07 37.24 17.21
CA SER A 33 36.82 38.51 16.53
C SER A 33 38.14 39.13 16.07
N GLY A 34 38.45 39.04 14.78
CA GLY A 34 39.54 39.80 14.17
C GLY A 34 39.28 41.31 14.26
N GLU A 35 40.34 42.08 14.46
CA GLU A 35 40.27 43.55 14.55
C GLU A 35 39.94 44.17 13.18
N PRO A 36 39.01 45.14 13.10
CA PRO A 36 38.78 45.90 11.88
C PRO A 36 39.88 46.96 11.71
N THR A 37 40.84 46.72 10.82
CA THR A 37 41.72 47.77 10.30
C THR A 37 40.87 48.87 9.68
N ALA A 38 41.10 50.13 10.07
CA ALA A 38 40.29 51.25 9.62
C ALA A 38 40.48 51.56 8.13
N ASP A 39 39.36 51.65 7.40
CA ASP A 39 39.30 52.46 6.18
C ASP A 39 37.91 53.11 6.03
N ASN A 40 37.85 54.30 5.42
CA ASN A 40 36.72 55.22 5.59
C ASN A 40 35.68 55.15 4.45
N VAL A 41 34.47 54.65 4.75
CA VAL A 41 33.25 54.99 3.97
C VAL A 41 32.07 55.24 4.94
N PRO A 42 31.43 56.42 4.94
CA PRO A 42 30.32 56.72 5.84
C PRO A 42 29.01 56.06 5.39
N LEU A 43 28.65 54.94 6.00
CA LEU A 43 27.37 54.27 5.75
C LEU A 43 26.23 55.00 6.50
N THR A 44 25.20 55.42 5.77
CA THR A 44 24.10 56.25 6.32
C THR A 44 23.14 55.44 7.22
N ASP A 45 22.58 56.08 8.26
CA ASP A 45 21.72 55.41 9.25
C ASP A 45 20.38 54.88 8.70
N ALA A 46 20.02 55.19 7.45
CA ALA A 46 18.85 54.64 6.78
C ALA A 46 18.84 53.10 6.76
N THR A 47 20.01 52.47 6.65
CA THR A 47 20.15 51.02 6.49
C THR A 47 19.75 50.22 7.75
N LYS A 48 19.90 50.81 8.95
CA LYS A 48 19.49 50.18 10.23
C LYS A 48 17.98 50.24 10.43
N ALA A 49 17.30 51.26 9.92
CA ALA A 49 15.83 51.33 9.92
C ALA A 49 15.22 50.29 8.96
N ALA A 50 15.83 50.09 7.79
CA ALA A 50 15.37 49.12 6.80
C ALA A 50 15.39 47.67 7.32
N THR A 51 16.47 47.23 7.98
CA THR A 51 16.61 45.87 8.51
C THR A 51 15.66 45.59 9.69
N LEU A 52 15.41 46.57 10.55
CA LEU A 52 14.38 46.46 11.60
C LEU A 52 12.96 46.42 11.01
N SER A 53 12.67 47.18 9.96
CA SER A 53 11.38 47.11 9.25
C SER A 53 11.15 45.74 8.59
N ALA A 54 12.19 45.16 7.98
CA ALA A 54 12.13 43.85 7.33
C ALA A 54 11.84 42.72 8.33
N SER A 55 12.48 42.72 9.50
CA SER A 55 12.24 41.67 10.52
C SER A 55 10.82 41.74 11.10
N VAL A 56 10.29 42.95 11.32
CA VAL A 56 8.88 43.14 11.73
C VAL A 56 7.90 42.63 10.67
N ALA A 57 8.17 42.86 9.38
CA ALA A 57 7.36 42.35 8.29
C ALA A 57 7.34 40.81 8.25
N ALA A 58 8.51 40.16 8.32
CA ALA A 58 8.64 38.70 8.35
C ALA A 58 7.91 38.09 9.57
N ILE A 59 8.01 38.70 10.75
CA ILE A 59 7.29 38.27 11.96
C ILE A 59 5.77 38.41 11.78
N GLN A 60 5.27 39.43 11.09
CA GLN A 60 3.84 39.57 10.78
C GLN A 60 3.37 38.52 9.77
N GLN A 61 4.15 38.24 8.71
CA GLN A 61 3.82 37.25 7.69
C GLN A 61 3.81 35.82 8.27
N SER A 62 4.83 35.45 9.04
CA SER A 62 4.84 34.18 9.79
C SER A 62 3.59 34.00 10.66
N LYS A 63 3.13 35.07 11.35
CA LYS A 63 1.88 35.07 12.13
C LYS A 63 0.61 34.98 11.27
N ARG A 64 0.61 35.39 10.00
CA ARG A 64 -0.52 35.18 9.06
C ARG A 64 -0.53 33.74 8.53
N LEU A 65 0.63 33.27 8.06
CA LEU A 65 0.85 31.90 7.57
C LEU A 65 0.49 30.85 8.63
N ALA A 66 0.87 31.06 9.89
CA ALA A 66 0.44 30.20 11.00
C ALA A 66 -1.08 30.19 11.23
N LYS A 67 -1.77 31.33 11.09
CA LYS A 67 -3.24 31.42 11.17
C LYS A 67 -3.91 30.73 9.98
N LEU A 68 -3.35 30.79 8.78
CA LEU A 68 -3.86 30.09 7.60
C LEU A 68 -3.71 28.58 7.74
N ARG A 69 -2.55 28.08 8.20
CA ARG A 69 -2.37 26.65 8.55
C ARG A 69 -3.39 26.20 9.60
N GLN A 70 -3.55 26.95 10.71
CA GLN A 70 -4.54 26.62 11.74
C GLN A 70 -5.99 26.58 11.22
N LYS A 71 -6.37 27.42 10.24
CA LYS A 71 -7.68 27.34 9.57
C LYS A 71 -7.81 26.03 8.77
N LEU A 72 -6.78 25.71 7.98
CA LEU A 72 -6.73 24.49 7.16
C LEU A 72 -6.84 23.22 8.02
N ASP A 73 -6.16 23.17 9.18
CA ASP A 73 -6.21 22.05 10.13
C ASP A 73 -7.62 21.86 10.72
N ARG A 74 -8.24 22.95 11.20
CA ARG A 74 -9.62 22.93 11.74
C ARG A 74 -10.61 22.43 10.69
N GLN A 75 -10.42 22.83 9.44
CA GLN A 75 -11.26 22.44 8.34
C GLN A 75 -11.04 20.98 7.92
N ASN A 76 -9.79 20.50 7.90
CA ASN A 76 -9.49 19.10 7.64
C ASN A 76 -10.16 18.19 8.67
N ASN A 77 -10.18 18.59 9.94
CA ASN A 77 -10.95 17.92 11.00
C ASN A 77 -12.47 17.94 10.74
N PHE A 78 -13.04 19.07 10.27
CA PHE A 78 -14.45 19.14 9.89
C PHE A 78 -14.79 18.22 8.69
N MET A 79 -13.89 18.14 7.70
CA MET A 79 -13.99 17.23 6.56
C MET A 79 -13.94 15.76 6.98
N VAL A 80 -13.09 15.39 7.95
CA VAL A 80 -13.03 14.04 8.52
C VAL A 80 -14.32 13.70 9.29
N GLU A 81 -14.80 14.60 10.14
CA GLU A 81 -16.06 14.45 10.88
C GLU A 81 -17.28 14.28 9.95
N LEU A 82 -17.35 15.06 8.88
CA LEU A 82 -18.44 14.97 7.90
C LEU A 82 -18.36 13.68 7.06
N LYS A 83 -17.15 13.23 6.69
CA LYS A 83 -16.93 11.90 6.08
C LYS A 83 -17.32 10.76 7.02
N ARG A 84 -17.11 10.90 8.34
CA ARG A 84 -17.58 9.90 9.33
C ARG A 84 -19.11 9.81 9.33
N LYS A 85 -19.81 10.93 9.42
CA LYS A 85 -21.29 11.00 9.40
C LYS A 85 -21.91 10.43 8.13
N ILE A 86 -21.29 10.64 6.97
CA ILE A 86 -21.73 10.03 5.71
C ILE A 86 -21.63 8.50 5.79
N ARG A 87 -20.49 7.95 6.26
CA ARG A 87 -20.33 6.49 6.43
C ARG A 87 -21.30 5.90 7.45
N GLU A 88 -21.53 6.60 8.57
CA GLU A 88 -22.50 6.21 9.60
C GLU A 88 -23.93 6.13 9.01
N LYS A 89 -24.36 7.13 8.21
CA LYS A 89 -25.66 7.13 7.53
C LYS A 89 -25.76 6.09 6.40
N GLU A 90 -24.68 5.87 5.64
CA GLU A 90 -24.61 4.83 4.60
C GLU A 90 -24.72 3.40 5.19
N ALA A 91 -24.07 3.15 6.33
CA ALA A 91 -24.11 1.85 7.01
C ALA A 91 -25.49 1.46 7.54
N MET A 92 -26.32 2.44 7.93
CA MET A 92 -27.65 2.20 8.51
C MET A 92 -28.70 1.71 7.51
N LYS A 93 -28.38 1.68 6.19
CA LYS A 93 -29.28 1.40 5.06
C LYS A 93 -30.54 2.29 5.08
N PRO A 94 -30.57 3.43 4.35
CA PRO A 94 -31.70 4.36 4.37
C PRO A 94 -33.03 3.64 4.10
N LYS A 95 -34.00 3.79 5.01
CA LYS A 95 -35.31 3.10 4.96
C LYS A 95 -36.44 4.03 4.54
N ALA A 96 -36.28 5.33 4.74
CA ALA A 96 -37.18 6.37 4.26
C ALA A 96 -36.44 7.30 3.28
N ASP A 97 -37.18 7.95 2.38
CA ASP A 97 -36.59 8.91 1.45
C ASP A 97 -35.94 10.10 2.17
N SER A 98 -36.41 10.45 3.38
CA SER A 98 -35.75 11.44 4.25
C SER A 98 -34.31 11.07 4.61
N ASP A 99 -33.99 9.78 4.81
CA ASP A 99 -32.62 9.33 5.07
C ASP A 99 -31.74 9.56 3.81
N ARG A 100 -32.33 9.39 2.63
CA ARG A 100 -31.67 9.56 1.32
C ARG A 100 -31.44 11.04 1.00
N GLU A 101 -32.37 11.91 1.36
CA GLU A 101 -32.23 13.37 1.27
C GLU A 101 -31.18 13.93 2.24
N GLU A 102 -31.14 13.44 3.49
CA GLU A 102 -30.09 13.81 4.44
C GLU A 102 -28.69 13.39 3.93
N LEU A 103 -28.59 12.19 3.34
CA LEU A 103 -27.35 11.66 2.80
C LEU A 103 -26.87 12.46 1.57
N THR A 104 -27.76 12.88 0.67
CA THR A 104 -27.38 13.79 -0.43
C THR A 104 -27.03 15.20 0.06
N PHE A 105 -27.73 15.73 1.08
CA PHE A 105 -27.37 16.98 1.74
C PHE A 105 -25.96 16.92 2.37
N LEU A 106 -25.62 15.84 3.08
CA LEU A 106 -24.29 15.65 3.67
C LEU A 106 -23.19 15.55 2.60
N ARG A 107 -23.43 14.84 1.48
CA ARG A 107 -22.50 14.78 0.35
C ARG A 107 -22.31 16.15 -0.33
N ASN A 108 -23.40 16.89 -0.58
CA ASN A 108 -23.35 18.25 -1.11
C ASN A 108 -22.62 19.22 -0.18
N ARG A 109 -22.76 19.04 1.15
CA ARG A 109 -21.98 19.81 2.13
C ARG A 109 -20.50 19.44 2.08
N LEU A 110 -20.15 18.15 1.97
CA LEU A 110 -18.76 17.70 1.86
C LEU A 110 -18.05 18.29 0.64
N GLN A 111 -18.75 18.42 -0.49
CA GLN A 111 -18.20 19.08 -1.67
C GLN A 111 -17.88 20.56 -1.41
N LYS A 112 -18.80 21.33 -0.81
CA LYS A 112 -18.57 22.75 -0.49
C LYS A 112 -17.43 22.97 0.50
N GLU A 113 -17.28 22.07 1.47
CA GLU A 113 -16.15 22.09 2.40
C GLU A 113 -14.83 21.73 1.70
N ALA A 114 -14.84 20.81 0.71
CA ALA A 114 -13.66 20.52 -0.11
C ALA A 114 -13.22 21.71 -0.99
N GLU A 115 -14.17 22.41 -1.60
CA GLU A 115 -13.92 23.65 -2.37
C GLU A 115 -13.32 24.75 -1.49
N LEU A 116 -13.82 24.90 -0.26
CA LEU A 116 -13.24 25.81 0.74
C LEU A 116 -11.82 25.36 1.15
N GLN A 117 -11.53 24.06 1.18
CA GLN A 117 -10.22 23.51 1.56
C GLN A 117 -9.18 23.76 0.47
N GLN A 118 -9.57 23.64 -0.81
CA GLN A 118 -8.72 24.04 -1.93
C GLN A 118 -8.41 25.54 -1.91
N LYS A 119 -9.38 26.39 -1.56
CA LYS A 119 -9.17 27.84 -1.38
C LYS A 119 -8.20 28.15 -0.25
N LEU A 120 -8.41 27.58 0.95
CA LEU A 120 -7.49 27.78 2.07
C LEU A 120 -6.08 27.21 1.82
N LEU A 121 -5.95 26.13 1.05
CA LEU A 121 -4.66 25.62 0.61
C LEU A 121 -3.98 26.58 -0.40
N ALA A 122 -4.75 27.15 -1.33
CA ALA A 122 -4.24 28.17 -2.26
C ALA A 122 -3.80 29.45 -1.53
N ASP A 123 -4.54 29.91 -0.52
CA ASP A 123 -4.15 31.03 0.35
C ASP A 123 -2.83 30.73 1.09
N VAL A 124 -2.68 29.51 1.64
CA VAL A 124 -1.44 29.05 2.31
C VAL A 124 -0.26 29.03 1.33
N ILE A 125 -0.46 28.64 0.08
CA ILE A 125 0.58 28.64 -0.97
C ILE A 125 0.90 30.08 -1.43
N ALA A 126 -0.09 30.96 -1.50
CA ALA A 126 0.10 32.37 -1.86
C ALA A 126 0.89 33.14 -0.80
N GLU A 127 0.53 33.00 0.49
CA GLU A 127 1.25 33.64 1.61
C GLU A 127 2.68 33.06 1.76
N GLN A 128 2.91 31.79 1.38
CA GLN A 128 4.25 31.19 1.28
C GLN A 128 5.06 31.70 0.08
N ARG A 129 4.41 32.05 -1.03
CA ARG A 129 5.08 32.64 -2.22
C ARG A 129 5.33 34.14 -2.11
N GLN A 130 4.67 34.83 -1.18
CA GLN A 130 5.02 36.19 -0.79
C GLN A 130 6.24 36.25 0.14
N ASP A 131 6.68 35.10 0.69
CA ASP A 131 7.89 35.06 1.50
C ASP A 131 9.07 35.31 0.56
N GLY A 132 9.80 36.41 0.79
CA GLY A 132 10.89 36.88 -0.09
C GLY A 132 12.04 35.89 -0.24
N SER A 133 11.98 34.81 0.56
CA SER A 133 12.48 33.47 0.28
C SER A 133 12.03 32.96 -1.10
N GLN A 134 12.62 33.54 -2.15
CA GLN A 134 12.77 32.91 -3.45
C GLN A 134 13.23 31.47 -3.18
N TRP A 135 12.49 30.48 -3.68
CA TRP A 135 13.06 29.15 -3.83
C TRP A 135 14.13 29.30 -4.90
N GLU A 136 15.36 29.63 -4.49
CA GLU A 136 16.56 29.28 -5.23
C GLU A 136 16.48 27.76 -5.40
N ALA A 137 15.96 27.33 -6.55
CA ALA A 137 16.02 25.95 -6.98
C ALA A 137 17.50 25.55 -6.89
N ILE A 138 17.80 24.65 -5.96
CA ILE A 138 19.09 24.59 -5.25
C ILE A 138 20.22 24.82 -6.23
N ARG A 139 20.91 25.96 -6.09
CA ARG A 139 22.13 26.26 -6.83
C ARG A 139 23.25 25.36 -6.34
N LEU A 140 23.17 24.10 -6.77
CA LEU A 140 24.33 23.26 -6.99
C LEU A 140 25.35 24.14 -7.72
N CYS A 141 26.58 24.19 -7.21
CA CYS A 141 27.56 25.19 -7.64
C CYS A 141 27.73 25.18 -9.16
N PRO A 142 27.90 26.34 -9.82
CA PRO A 142 28.32 26.42 -11.21
C PRO A 142 29.83 26.08 -11.34
N ASP A 143 30.23 24.95 -10.74
CA ASP A 143 31.55 24.35 -10.85
C ASP A 143 31.61 23.44 -12.08
N LYS A 144 32.76 23.45 -12.74
CA LYS A 144 32.94 23.05 -14.13
C LYS A 144 32.92 21.52 -14.31
N LEU A 145 31.73 20.92 -14.32
CA LEU A 145 31.55 19.46 -14.38
C LEU A 145 30.40 18.97 -15.30
N ASP A 146 29.85 19.84 -16.15
CA ASP A 146 28.82 19.52 -17.16
C ASP A 146 29.27 18.54 -18.27
N GLU A 147 30.50 18.02 -18.22
CA GLU A 147 31.06 17.11 -19.23
C GLU A 147 30.85 15.61 -18.93
N TYR A 148 30.39 15.26 -17.72
CA TYR A 148 30.13 13.87 -17.30
C TYR A 148 28.67 13.59 -16.93
N GLY A 149 27.76 13.89 -17.88
CA GLY A 149 26.34 13.51 -17.82
C GLY A 149 26.09 12.00 -17.99
N ALA A 150 26.69 11.16 -17.15
CA ALA A 150 26.50 9.71 -17.12
C ALA A 150 25.54 9.28 -16.00
N ASN A 151 24.73 8.26 -16.26
CA ASN A 151 23.67 7.80 -15.37
C ASN A 151 24.26 7.10 -14.10
N PRO A 152 23.84 7.44 -12.86
CA PRO A 152 24.43 6.86 -11.64
C PRO A 152 24.30 5.33 -11.46
N TRP A 153 23.58 4.66 -12.36
CA TRP A 153 23.29 3.22 -12.32
C TRP A 153 24.10 2.40 -13.33
N THR A 154 25.04 3.01 -14.07
CA THR A 154 25.80 2.34 -15.14
C THR A 154 27.32 2.54 -15.03
N ILE A 155 27.90 2.29 -13.85
CA ILE A 155 29.35 2.08 -13.69
C ILE A 155 29.57 0.73 -13.00
N GLY A 156 30.09 -0.23 -13.77
CA GLY A 156 30.69 -1.45 -13.24
C GLY A 156 32.20 -1.46 -13.48
N SER A 157 32.90 -2.33 -12.75
CA SER A 157 34.25 -2.81 -13.08
C SER A 157 35.41 -1.81 -13.02
N VAL A 158 35.88 -1.52 -11.79
CA VAL A 158 37.31 -1.23 -11.53
C VAL A 158 37.98 -2.56 -11.12
N PRO A 159 39.16 -2.93 -11.65
CA PRO A 159 39.71 -4.27 -11.46
C PRO A 159 40.42 -4.47 -10.11
N VAL A 160 39.93 -5.49 -9.38
CA VAL A 160 40.68 -6.46 -8.55
C VAL A 160 41.84 -5.95 -7.69
N GLY A 161 41.61 -5.95 -6.37
CA GLY A 161 42.57 -6.47 -5.39
C GLY A 161 42.10 -7.85 -4.92
N GLU A 162 43.00 -8.83 -4.84
CA GLU A 162 42.64 -10.23 -4.58
C GLU A 162 42.38 -10.54 -3.08
N ASP A 163 41.90 -11.76 -2.80
CA ASP A 163 41.62 -12.35 -1.48
C ASP A 163 40.38 -11.88 -0.69
N LYS A 164 39.19 -12.19 -1.24
CA LYS A 164 38.17 -13.03 -0.56
C LYS A 164 37.12 -13.57 -1.52
N ARG A 165 36.89 -14.89 -1.50
CA ARG A 165 35.76 -15.54 -2.20
C ARG A 165 34.46 -15.27 -1.43
N PHE A 166 33.54 -14.53 -2.03
CA PHE A 166 32.16 -14.48 -1.55
C PHE A 166 31.28 -15.43 -2.35
N SER A 167 30.65 -16.37 -1.65
CA SER A 167 29.53 -17.15 -2.18
C SER A 167 28.28 -16.29 -2.14
N LEU A 168 27.55 -16.20 -3.25
CA LEU A 168 26.23 -15.59 -3.28
C LEU A 168 25.18 -16.61 -2.88
N ASP A 169 24.72 -16.56 -1.63
CA ASP A 169 23.42 -17.12 -1.25
C ASP A 169 22.79 -16.32 -0.08
N SER A 170 21.47 -16.22 -0.10
CA SER A 170 20.56 -15.92 1.02
C SER A 170 20.96 -14.80 1.99
N THR A 171 20.71 -13.55 1.59
CA THR A 171 20.58 -12.42 2.52
C THR A 171 19.28 -12.51 3.33
N LEU A 172 19.29 -13.13 4.52
CA LEU A 172 18.37 -12.84 5.64
C LEU A 172 18.80 -13.59 6.94
N SER A 173 19.88 -13.16 7.60
CA SER A 173 20.02 -13.32 9.07
C SER A 173 21.13 -12.45 9.68
N ASP A 174 21.00 -12.22 10.98
CA ASP A 174 22.06 -12.04 11.98
C ASP A 174 23.11 -10.94 11.81
N LEU A 175 22.79 -9.72 12.26
CA LEU A 175 23.60 -9.02 13.27
C LEU A 175 22.70 -8.13 14.15
N SER A 176 22.34 -8.62 15.34
CA SER A 176 21.76 -7.80 16.42
C SER A 176 21.97 -8.47 17.79
N SER A 177 23.24 -8.55 18.22
CA SER A 177 23.60 -8.78 19.62
C SER A 177 24.63 -7.75 20.03
N ASP A 178 24.27 -6.88 20.98
CA ASP A 178 24.94 -6.80 22.28
C ASP A 178 24.33 -5.66 23.14
N GLU A 179 23.12 -5.89 23.66
CA GLU A 179 22.65 -5.26 24.91
C GLU A 179 21.88 -6.29 25.75
N PRO A 180 22.14 -6.41 27.07
CA PRO A 180 21.58 -7.47 27.92
C PRO A 180 20.15 -7.13 28.43
N ALA A 181 19.19 -6.96 27.52
CA ALA A 181 17.79 -6.68 27.87
C ALA A 181 17.02 -7.95 28.28
N SER A 182 17.02 -8.25 29.59
CA SER A 182 16.24 -9.37 30.16
C SER A 182 14.72 -9.11 30.09
N GLY A 183 14.12 -9.41 28.94
CA GLY A 183 12.68 -9.26 28.68
C GLY A 183 12.06 -10.55 28.17
N ARG A 184 11.41 -11.33 29.07
CA ARG A 184 10.54 -12.44 28.65
C ARG A 184 9.41 -11.87 27.76
N PRO A 185 9.17 -12.40 26.55
CA PRO A 185 7.98 -12.02 25.78
C PRO A 185 6.72 -12.35 26.57
N ASP A 186 5.75 -11.43 26.61
CA ASP A 186 4.48 -11.66 27.31
C ASP A 186 3.75 -12.84 26.65
N ALA A 187 3.48 -13.89 27.44
CA ALA A 187 2.84 -15.12 26.98
C ALA A 187 1.50 -14.85 26.27
N LYS A 188 0.79 -13.78 26.67
CA LYS A 188 -0.48 -13.33 26.06
C LYS A 188 -0.34 -12.79 24.63
N ILE A 189 0.88 -12.52 24.17
CA ILE A 189 1.17 -12.15 22.78
C ILE A 189 1.36 -13.42 21.95
N VAL A 190 2.10 -14.39 22.48
CA VAL A 190 2.32 -15.71 21.84
C VAL A 190 0.98 -16.44 21.66
N GLU A 191 0.18 -16.53 22.73
CA GLU A 191 -1.15 -17.16 22.75
C GLU A 191 -2.11 -16.54 21.71
N ARG A 192 -2.02 -15.21 21.47
CA ARG A 192 -2.81 -14.54 20.42
C ARG A 192 -2.34 -14.92 19.01
N PHE A 193 -1.04 -14.97 18.76
CA PHE A 193 -0.51 -15.35 17.44
C PHE A 193 -0.82 -16.82 17.11
N GLU A 194 -0.72 -17.71 18.10
CA GLU A 194 -1.11 -19.12 17.97
C GLU A 194 -2.61 -19.26 17.69
N GLN A 195 -3.46 -18.52 18.40
CA GLN A 195 -4.91 -18.53 18.15
C GLN A 195 -5.28 -17.83 16.83
N GLU A 196 -4.52 -16.84 16.35
CA GLU A 196 -4.72 -16.25 15.02
C GLU A 196 -4.30 -17.21 13.89
N LEU A 197 -3.21 -17.95 14.05
CA LEU A 197 -2.81 -19.05 13.15
C LEU A 197 -3.91 -20.10 13.02
N MET A 198 -4.40 -20.65 14.14
CA MET A 198 -5.49 -21.62 14.16
C MET A 198 -6.79 -21.11 13.48
N ASN A 199 -7.07 -19.80 13.57
CA ASN A 199 -8.21 -19.19 12.87
C ASN A 199 -7.96 -19.03 11.36
N ARG A 200 -6.72 -18.77 10.94
CA ARG A 200 -6.32 -18.71 9.52
C ARG A 200 -6.35 -20.09 8.88
N ASP A 201 -5.83 -21.12 9.55
CA ASP A 201 -5.82 -22.50 9.05
C ASP A 201 -7.25 -23.04 8.86
N ARG A 202 -8.14 -22.78 9.84
CA ARG A 202 -9.56 -23.10 9.72
C ARG A 202 -10.25 -22.34 8.58
N MET A 203 -9.82 -21.11 8.28
CA MET A 203 -10.33 -20.36 7.12
C MET A 203 -9.84 -20.95 5.80
N ILE A 204 -8.59 -21.43 5.74
CA ILE A 204 -8.01 -22.12 4.58
C ILE A 204 -8.77 -23.42 4.31
N GLU A 205 -9.05 -24.23 5.34
CA GLU A 205 -9.83 -25.48 5.23
C GLU A 205 -11.25 -25.21 4.65
N ILE A 206 -11.94 -24.17 5.14
CA ILE A 206 -13.27 -23.76 4.64
C ILE A 206 -13.19 -23.32 3.16
N LEU A 207 -12.13 -22.61 2.77
CA LEU A 207 -11.92 -22.16 1.39
C LEU A 207 -11.57 -23.32 0.44
N GLN A 208 -10.75 -24.27 0.88
CA GLN A 208 -10.44 -25.51 0.15
C GLN A 208 -11.71 -26.33 -0.09
N SER A 209 -12.48 -26.63 0.98
CA SER A 209 -13.74 -27.37 0.87
C SER A 209 -14.79 -26.69 -0.04
N ARG A 210 -14.69 -25.36 -0.22
CA ARG A 210 -15.52 -24.60 -1.17
C ARG A 210 -14.98 -24.67 -2.61
N LEU A 211 -13.67 -24.65 -2.79
CA LEU A 211 -12.99 -24.81 -4.08
C LEU A 211 -13.22 -26.21 -4.66
N ASP A 212 -13.18 -27.24 -3.83
CA ASP A 212 -13.43 -28.64 -4.23
C ASP A 212 -14.86 -28.83 -4.76
N ARG A 213 -15.86 -28.27 -4.05
CA ARG A 213 -17.27 -28.28 -4.48
C ARG A 213 -17.46 -27.55 -5.80
N LEU A 214 -16.92 -26.34 -5.93
CA LEU A 214 -16.99 -25.57 -7.17
C LEU A 214 -16.29 -26.30 -8.33
N SER A 215 -15.18 -27.00 -8.05
CA SER A 215 -14.47 -27.83 -9.03
C SER A 215 -15.33 -29.02 -9.46
N ALA A 216 -16.01 -29.71 -8.54
CA ALA A 216 -16.93 -30.79 -8.84
C ALA A 216 -18.12 -30.32 -9.68
N ASP A 217 -18.70 -29.15 -9.38
CA ASP A 217 -19.77 -28.53 -10.17
C ASP A 217 -19.30 -28.20 -11.60
N VAL A 218 -18.10 -27.62 -11.77
CA VAL A 218 -17.52 -27.36 -13.09
C VAL A 218 -17.27 -28.66 -13.87
N HIS A 219 -16.80 -29.72 -13.21
CA HIS A 219 -16.64 -31.05 -13.82
C HIS A 219 -17.99 -31.73 -14.13
N LYS A 220 -19.07 -31.38 -13.43
CA LYS A 220 -20.43 -31.81 -13.78
C LYS A 220 -20.93 -31.06 -15.01
N VAL A 221 -20.85 -29.73 -15.02
CA VAL A 221 -21.30 -28.88 -16.16
C VAL A 221 -20.52 -29.19 -17.43
N ARG A 222 -19.21 -29.51 -17.35
CA ARG A 222 -18.45 -30.01 -18.50
C ARG A 222 -19.02 -31.32 -19.03
N ARG A 223 -19.15 -32.37 -18.20
CA ARG A 223 -19.74 -33.66 -18.62
C ARG A 223 -21.17 -33.52 -19.16
N ASP A 224 -21.98 -32.65 -18.58
CA ASP A 224 -23.35 -32.38 -19.04
C ASP A 224 -23.33 -31.72 -20.44
N ASN A 225 -22.40 -30.78 -20.70
CA ASN A 225 -22.20 -30.17 -22.03
C ASN A 225 -21.59 -31.17 -23.04
N ASP A 226 -20.58 -31.93 -22.65
CA ASP A 226 -19.92 -32.91 -23.50
C ASP A 226 -20.93 -33.98 -23.96
N ALA A 227 -21.80 -34.45 -23.05
CA ALA A 227 -22.90 -35.37 -23.37
C ALA A 227 -24.03 -34.77 -24.24
N ILE A 228 -24.10 -33.43 -24.35
CA ILE A 228 -24.98 -32.74 -25.32
C ILE A 228 -24.29 -32.65 -26.68
N LEU A 229 -22.98 -32.40 -26.72
CA LEU A 229 -22.20 -32.23 -27.95
C LEU A 229 -21.87 -33.55 -28.66
N ASP A 230 -21.65 -34.64 -27.92
CA ASP A 230 -21.37 -35.97 -28.50
C ASP A 230 -22.60 -36.61 -29.19
N ARG A 231 -23.78 -35.96 -29.11
CA ARG A 231 -24.98 -36.34 -29.87
C ARG A 231 -24.89 -35.94 -31.34
N ASN A 232 -23.88 -36.48 -32.03
CA ASN A 232 -23.78 -36.49 -33.49
C ASN A 232 -25.08 -37.03 -34.11
N MET A 233 -25.86 -36.15 -34.74
CA MET A 233 -27.20 -36.49 -35.21
C MET A 233 -27.16 -37.39 -36.44
N LYS A 234 -27.54 -38.66 -36.26
CA LYS A 234 -28.16 -39.45 -37.33
C LYS A 234 -29.68 -39.34 -37.24
N PRO A 235 -30.41 -39.14 -38.35
CA PRO A 235 -31.86 -39.04 -38.32
C PRO A 235 -32.47 -40.43 -38.04
N VAL A 236 -33.02 -40.60 -36.84
CA VAL A 236 -33.75 -41.79 -36.40
C VAL A 236 -35.12 -41.37 -35.89
N ALA A 237 -36.11 -42.25 -36.03
CA ALA A 237 -37.54 -41.99 -35.84
C ALA A 237 -37.91 -41.46 -34.43
N PRO A 238 -39.12 -40.86 -34.25
CA PRO A 238 -39.50 -40.16 -33.02
C PRO A 238 -39.36 -41.00 -31.75
N ILE A 239 -38.34 -40.69 -30.95
CA ILE A 239 -38.13 -41.29 -29.63
C ILE A 239 -39.10 -40.64 -28.65
N VAL A 240 -40.17 -41.37 -28.30
CA VAL A 240 -41.02 -41.03 -27.14
C VAL A 240 -40.11 -40.92 -25.91
N PRO A 241 -40.17 -39.83 -25.12
CA PRO A 241 -39.32 -39.68 -23.94
C PRO A 241 -39.56 -40.78 -22.91
N LYS A 242 -38.67 -41.78 -22.89
CA LYS A 242 -38.57 -42.72 -21.77
C LYS A 242 -37.96 -41.99 -20.58
N PHE A 243 -38.82 -41.32 -19.81
CA PHE A 243 -38.53 -41.06 -18.39
C PHE A 243 -38.08 -42.39 -17.78
N CYS A 244 -36.91 -42.43 -17.15
CA CYS A 244 -36.52 -43.66 -16.48
C CYS A 244 -37.43 -43.84 -15.26
N GLU A 245 -37.91 -45.07 -15.08
CA GLU A 245 -38.83 -45.45 -14.00
C GLU A 245 -38.27 -45.04 -12.62
N THR A 246 -36.94 -45.08 -12.48
CA THR A 246 -36.17 -44.63 -11.32
C THR A 246 -36.32 -43.14 -11.02
N ASP A 247 -36.31 -42.24 -12.01
CA ASP A 247 -36.52 -40.79 -11.79
C ASP A 247 -37.96 -40.53 -11.33
N MET A 248 -38.94 -41.20 -11.95
CA MET A 248 -40.33 -41.10 -11.53
C MET A 248 -40.54 -41.61 -10.10
N MET A 249 -39.89 -42.72 -9.71
CA MET A 249 -39.93 -43.25 -8.34
C MET A 249 -39.31 -42.28 -7.32
N HIS A 250 -38.09 -41.79 -7.54
CA HIS A 250 -37.48 -40.80 -6.65
C HIS A 250 -38.34 -39.53 -6.51
N ARG A 251 -39.00 -39.10 -7.59
CA ARG A 251 -39.88 -37.92 -7.58
C ARG A 251 -41.19 -38.17 -6.82
N LEU A 252 -41.73 -39.39 -6.87
CA LEU A 252 -42.86 -39.81 -6.05
C LEU A 252 -42.48 -39.93 -4.57
N GLU A 253 -41.29 -40.44 -4.24
CA GLU A 253 -40.77 -40.48 -2.87
C GLU A 253 -40.51 -39.07 -2.30
N PHE A 254 -40.01 -38.14 -3.14
CA PHE A 254 -39.89 -36.73 -2.78
C PHE A 254 -41.26 -36.09 -2.50
N TYR A 255 -42.29 -36.35 -3.30
CA TYR A 255 -43.64 -35.85 -3.00
C TYR A 255 -44.25 -36.51 -1.77
N ARG A 256 -44.03 -37.81 -1.55
CA ARG A 256 -44.47 -38.52 -0.34
C ARG A 256 -43.87 -37.90 0.92
N THR A 257 -42.55 -37.74 0.98
CA THR A 257 -41.84 -37.17 2.13
C THR A 257 -42.20 -35.70 2.39
N ASN A 258 -42.43 -34.89 1.35
CA ASN A 258 -42.98 -33.53 1.52
C ASN A 258 -44.43 -33.54 2.04
N THR A 259 -45.26 -34.48 1.62
CA THR A 259 -46.66 -34.59 2.10
C THR A 259 -46.70 -35.06 3.56
N GLU A 260 -45.84 -35.99 3.93
CA GLU A 260 -45.70 -36.52 5.30
C GLU A 260 -45.17 -35.46 6.27
N THR A 261 -44.14 -34.72 5.89
CA THR A 261 -43.63 -33.57 6.68
C THR A 261 -44.64 -32.42 6.76
N LEU A 262 -45.41 -32.14 5.71
CA LEU A 262 -46.54 -31.19 5.78
C LEU A 262 -47.63 -31.67 6.76
N GLY A 263 -47.96 -32.97 6.77
CA GLY A 263 -48.88 -33.58 7.74
C GLY A 263 -48.41 -33.38 9.19
N ASN A 264 -47.15 -33.71 9.48
CA ASN A 264 -46.56 -33.54 10.80
C ASN A 264 -46.54 -32.06 11.26
N ASN A 265 -46.31 -31.12 10.33
CA ASN A 265 -46.39 -29.69 10.61
C ASN A 265 -47.82 -29.23 10.93
N LEU A 266 -48.82 -29.73 10.21
CA LEU A 266 -50.24 -29.44 10.47
C LEU A 266 -50.70 -30.02 11.81
N GLU A 267 -50.29 -31.24 12.15
CA GLU A 267 -50.59 -31.85 13.46
C GLU A 267 -49.93 -31.07 14.61
N THR A 268 -48.70 -30.60 14.41
CA THR A 268 -47.99 -29.75 15.38
C THR A 268 -48.69 -28.40 15.55
N MET A 269 -49.21 -27.82 14.46
CA MET A 269 -49.99 -26.58 14.50
C MET A 269 -51.35 -26.77 15.18
N ASP A 270 -52.06 -27.89 14.97
CA ASP A 270 -53.32 -28.15 15.68
C ASP A 270 -53.08 -28.40 17.17
N LYS A 271 -52.01 -29.12 17.56
CA LYS A 271 -51.58 -29.23 18.97
C LYS A 271 -51.32 -27.85 19.60
N ALA A 272 -50.66 -26.94 18.88
CA ALA A 272 -50.47 -25.56 19.34
C ALA A 272 -51.80 -24.79 19.47
N LEU A 273 -52.74 -24.96 18.54
CA LEU A 273 -54.08 -24.36 18.62
C LEU A 273 -54.92 -24.96 19.77
N GLN A 274 -54.77 -26.25 20.07
CA GLN A 274 -55.38 -26.89 21.24
C GLN A 274 -54.79 -26.35 22.55
N PHE A 275 -53.47 -26.14 22.62
CA PHE A 275 -52.81 -25.53 23.77
C PHE A 275 -53.28 -24.07 23.99
N ILE A 276 -53.34 -23.26 22.93
CA ILE A 276 -53.88 -21.89 22.97
C ILE A 276 -55.36 -21.89 23.42
N ARG A 277 -56.18 -22.87 22.96
CA ARG A 277 -57.57 -23.04 23.45
C ARG A 277 -57.66 -23.42 24.93
N GLN A 278 -56.65 -24.09 25.48
CA GLN A 278 -56.58 -24.38 26.92
C GLN A 278 -56.13 -23.16 27.73
N GLU A 279 -55.12 -22.42 27.27
CA GLU A 279 -54.65 -21.19 27.94
C GLU A 279 -55.67 -20.05 27.92
N LEU A 280 -56.43 -19.90 26.83
CA LEU A 280 -57.52 -18.91 26.74
C LEU A 280 -58.76 -19.29 27.58
N GLY A 281 -58.78 -20.48 28.19
CA GLY A 281 -59.86 -21.00 29.00
C GLY A 281 -61.02 -21.56 28.18
N SER A 282 -61.63 -22.64 28.69
CA SER A 282 -62.95 -23.05 28.21
C SER A 282 -63.96 -21.95 28.54
N PRO A 283 -64.80 -21.50 27.60
CA PRO A 283 -65.96 -20.69 27.92
C PRO A 283 -66.81 -21.40 28.97
N LEU A 284 -67.27 -20.66 29.99
CA LEU A 284 -68.28 -21.13 30.93
C LEU A 284 -69.66 -21.22 30.26
N GLU A 285 -70.58 -21.90 30.94
CA GLU A 285 -71.99 -22.00 30.60
C GLU A 285 -72.70 -20.62 30.63
N ASP A 286 -73.87 -20.51 29.97
CA ASP A 286 -74.64 -19.27 29.80
C ASP A 286 -75.05 -18.59 31.13
N PRO A 287 -75.33 -17.26 31.13
CA PRO A 287 -76.75 -16.88 31.05
C PRO A 287 -77.12 -15.55 30.33
N GLU A 288 -78.30 -15.57 29.71
CA GLU A 288 -79.35 -14.53 29.60
C GLU A 288 -79.03 -13.00 29.54
N CYS A 289 -79.28 -12.40 28.36
CA CYS A 289 -80.07 -11.15 28.13
C CYS A 289 -79.59 -9.76 28.70
N PRO A 290 -80.22 -8.60 28.34
CA PRO A 290 -81.11 -8.29 27.20
C PRO A 290 -80.83 -6.93 26.45
N ALA A 291 -81.59 -6.70 25.36
CA ALA A 291 -82.22 -5.42 24.94
C ALA A 291 -81.49 -4.26 24.18
N LYS A 292 -82.05 -3.95 22.98
CA LYS A 292 -82.43 -2.61 22.42
C LYS A 292 -81.30 -1.65 21.96
N ALA A 293 -81.45 -0.79 20.93
CA ALA A 293 -82.44 -0.54 19.85
C ALA A 293 -81.66 0.13 18.66
N SER A 294 -82.16 0.41 17.43
CA SER A 294 -83.47 0.93 17.02
C SER A 294 -83.69 0.93 15.48
N CYS A 295 -84.95 0.76 15.05
CA CYS A 295 -85.69 1.46 13.97
C CYS A 295 -85.10 1.70 12.55
N SER A 296 -85.90 1.76 11.47
CA SER A 296 -87.33 2.16 11.37
C SER A 296 -88.23 1.27 10.48
N LYS A 297 -89.54 1.37 10.73
CA LYS A 297 -90.70 0.77 10.01
C LYS A 297 -91.35 1.83 9.05
N PRO A 298 -92.39 1.58 8.21
CA PRO A 298 -93.63 0.79 8.47
C PRO A 298 -94.03 -0.19 7.31
N THR A 299 -95.04 -1.10 7.33
CA THR A 299 -96.34 -1.34 8.04
C THR A 299 -97.53 -0.44 7.66
N PRO A 300 -98.80 -0.87 7.89
CA PRO A 300 -99.32 -2.19 8.28
C PRO A 300 -99.85 -2.93 7.01
N GLU A 301 -100.78 -3.90 6.92
CA GLU A 301 -101.44 -4.94 7.76
C GLU A 301 -101.95 -6.03 6.75
N SER A 302 -102.65 -7.16 7.00
CA SER A 302 -103.23 -7.96 8.12
C SER A 302 -103.36 -9.42 7.58
N VAL A 303 -103.95 -10.49 8.15
CA VAL A 303 -104.78 -10.75 9.35
C VAL A 303 -104.34 -12.08 9.99
N ARG A 304 -104.60 -12.23 11.30
CA ARG A 304 -104.62 -13.46 12.15
C ARG A 304 -104.28 -14.82 11.52
N ASN A 305 -103.37 -15.56 12.16
CA ASN A 305 -103.80 -16.61 13.11
C ASN A 305 -102.73 -16.95 14.17
N LYS A 306 -103.14 -17.64 15.24
CA LYS A 306 -102.35 -17.87 16.46
C LYS A 306 -101.47 -19.12 16.39
N SER A 307 -100.35 -19.11 17.11
CA SER A 307 -99.64 -20.31 17.57
C SER A 307 -100.06 -20.63 19.01
N MET A 308 -100.18 -21.93 19.34
CA MET A 308 -100.16 -22.40 20.73
C MET A 308 -99.72 -23.86 20.84
N SER A 309 -99.16 -24.17 22.01
CA SER A 309 -98.78 -25.49 22.53
C SER A 309 -99.78 -26.62 22.30
N CYS A 310 -99.30 -27.85 22.15
CA CYS A 310 -99.67 -28.92 23.09
C CYS A 310 -98.67 -30.09 23.13
N ALA A 311 -98.59 -30.69 24.30
CA ALA A 311 -98.12 -32.06 24.54
C ALA A 311 -99.23 -32.81 25.31
N VAL A 312 -98.90 -33.98 25.89
CA VAL A 312 -99.72 -34.78 26.83
C VAL A 312 -100.69 -35.78 26.19
N GLU A 313 -100.71 -36.96 26.81
CA GLU A 313 -101.49 -38.15 26.50
C GLU A 313 -103.00 -37.98 26.80
N LYS A 314 -103.88 -38.82 26.21
CA LYS A 314 -104.71 -39.79 26.97
C LYS A 314 -105.79 -40.53 26.14
N HIS A 315 -105.80 -41.86 26.26
CA HIS A 315 -107.03 -42.68 26.30
C HIS A 315 -107.87 -42.27 27.53
N PRO A 316 -109.22 -42.38 27.55
CA PRO A 316 -109.83 -43.71 27.71
C PRO A 316 -111.33 -43.93 27.33
N ILE A 317 -111.75 -45.20 27.45
CA ILE A 317 -113.08 -45.72 27.86
C ILE A 317 -114.32 -45.52 26.95
N GLY A 318 -114.84 -46.67 26.46
CA GLY A 318 -116.24 -47.09 26.66
C GLY A 318 -117.21 -47.00 25.47
N ARG A 319 -118.33 -47.77 25.44
CA ARG A 319 -118.73 -48.97 26.23
C ARG A 319 -120.00 -49.63 25.64
N ALA A 320 -119.93 -50.92 25.27
CA ALA A 320 -121.01 -51.95 25.30
C ALA A 320 -120.47 -53.20 24.56
N GLU A 321 -120.39 -54.42 25.08
CA GLU A 321 -121.29 -55.25 25.90
C GLU A 321 -122.56 -55.75 25.18
N ARG A 322 -122.48 -56.99 24.67
CA ARG A 322 -123.31 -58.15 25.09
C ARG A 322 -122.65 -59.46 24.61
N LEU A 323 -122.26 -60.34 25.53
CA LEU A 323 -122.94 -61.61 25.90
C LEU A 323 -123.01 -62.63 24.75
N SER A 324 -122.39 -63.83 24.79
CA SER A 324 -122.22 -64.86 25.84
C SER A 324 -123.45 -65.75 26.09
N CYS A 325 -123.37 -66.98 25.56
CA CYS A 325 -124.07 -68.23 25.91
C CYS A 325 -123.43 -69.31 25.00
N LYS A 326 -122.73 -70.37 25.43
CA LYS A 326 -122.66 -71.15 26.68
C LYS A 326 -123.82 -72.16 26.89
N ARG A 327 -123.59 -73.36 26.38
CA ARG A 327 -124.03 -74.71 26.82
C ARG A 327 -123.19 -75.69 25.96
N ASP A 328 -122.34 -76.57 26.47
CA ASP A 328 -122.30 -77.35 27.72
C ASP A 328 -123.49 -78.32 27.84
N SER A 329 -123.30 -79.59 27.45
CA SER A 329 -124.02 -80.80 27.93
C SER A 329 -123.41 -82.08 27.32
N ASP A 330 -122.66 -82.84 28.12
CA ASP A 330 -122.12 -84.17 27.76
C ASP A 330 -123.15 -85.31 27.93
N ALA A 331 -123.06 -86.36 27.10
CA ALA A 331 -123.61 -87.70 27.35
C ALA A 331 -122.93 -88.72 26.39
N ILE A 332 -121.91 -89.48 26.82
CA ILE A 332 -122.00 -90.78 27.53
C ILE A 332 -122.48 -91.95 26.64
N VAL A 333 -121.55 -92.49 25.84
CA VAL A 333 -120.97 -93.85 25.94
C VAL A 333 -121.91 -95.07 26.22
N CYS A 334 -122.03 -95.95 25.20
CA CYS A 334 -122.21 -97.42 25.28
C CYS A 334 -123.51 -97.99 25.94
N PRO A 335 -123.71 -99.33 25.98
CA PRO A 335 -123.77 -100.21 24.79
C PRO A 335 -124.97 -101.21 24.82
N LYS A 336 -125.19 -101.91 23.70
CA LYS A 336 -125.99 -103.17 23.58
C LYS A 336 -127.41 -103.16 24.19
N ASP A 337 -128.42 -103.05 23.32
CA ASP A 337 -129.54 -104.02 23.37
C ASP A 337 -130.20 -104.22 21.99
N GLY A 338 -130.10 -105.45 21.46
CA GLY A 338 -130.20 -105.70 20.01
C GLY A 338 -131.61 -105.82 19.41
N GLU A 339 -132.66 -105.68 20.22
CA GLU A 339 -134.02 -106.08 19.84
C GLU A 339 -135.00 -104.90 19.86
N SER A 340 -134.91 -104.04 20.88
CA SER A 340 -135.70 -102.81 21.00
C SER A 340 -135.49 -101.87 19.81
N GLN A 341 -134.23 -101.75 19.34
CA GLN A 341 -133.88 -100.92 18.20
C GLN A 341 -134.46 -101.46 16.87
N LYS A 342 -134.69 -102.77 16.73
CA LYS A 342 -135.38 -103.35 15.57
C LYS A 342 -136.85 -102.92 15.50
N LYS A 343 -137.54 -102.88 16.65
CA LYS A 343 -138.95 -102.41 16.74
C LYS A 343 -139.06 -100.91 16.41
N TYR A 344 -138.16 -100.09 16.96
CA TYR A 344 -138.11 -98.66 16.61
C TYR A 344 -137.77 -98.44 15.12
N ALA A 345 -136.81 -99.17 14.56
CA ALA A 345 -136.49 -99.10 13.13
C ALA A 345 -137.62 -99.60 12.23
N MET A 346 -138.43 -100.56 12.68
CA MET A 346 -139.64 -101.00 11.97
C MET A 346 -140.71 -99.89 11.98
N LEU A 347 -140.99 -99.29 13.13
CA LEU A 347 -141.94 -98.19 13.24
C LEU A 347 -141.50 -96.94 12.46
N LEU A 348 -140.18 -96.66 12.43
CA LEU A 348 -139.61 -95.58 11.61
C LEU A 348 -139.68 -95.91 10.10
N LYS A 349 -139.58 -97.18 9.71
CA LYS A 349 -139.86 -97.65 8.34
C LYS A 349 -141.34 -97.51 7.97
N GLU A 350 -142.27 -97.81 8.88
CA GLU A 350 -143.69 -97.59 8.64
C GLU A 350 -144.05 -96.10 8.60
N TYR A 351 -143.48 -95.27 9.47
CA TYR A 351 -143.66 -93.83 9.45
C TYR A 351 -143.09 -93.19 8.17
N THR A 352 -141.88 -93.60 7.75
CA THR A 352 -141.32 -93.12 6.47
C THR A 352 -142.10 -93.65 5.26
N LYS A 353 -142.61 -94.89 5.29
CA LYS A 353 -143.52 -95.43 4.27
C LYS A 353 -144.85 -94.67 4.24
N LYS A 354 -145.44 -94.32 5.39
CA LYS A 354 -146.65 -93.49 5.44
C LYS A 354 -146.38 -92.04 5.02
N ALA A 355 -145.20 -91.49 5.32
CA ALA A 355 -144.79 -90.19 4.83
C ALA A 355 -144.50 -90.16 3.32
N THR A 356 -144.06 -91.27 2.71
CA THR A 356 -143.97 -91.39 1.24
C THR A 356 -145.32 -91.71 0.59
N GLU A 357 -146.19 -92.53 1.20
CA GLU A 357 -147.57 -92.71 0.76
C GLU A 357 -148.35 -91.38 0.79
N CYS A 358 -148.24 -90.59 1.86
CA CYS A 358 -148.83 -89.25 1.92
C CYS A 358 -148.21 -88.31 0.88
N ARG A 359 -146.89 -88.32 0.65
CA ARG A 359 -146.28 -87.55 -0.45
C ARG A 359 -146.78 -87.98 -1.82
N GLN A 360 -146.91 -89.28 -2.07
CA GLN A 360 -147.45 -89.83 -3.31
C GLN A 360 -148.95 -89.57 -3.48
N LEU A 361 -149.72 -89.43 -2.40
CA LEU A 361 -151.12 -89.00 -2.45
C LEU A 361 -151.22 -87.49 -2.72
N CYS A 362 -150.34 -86.67 -2.12
CA CYS A 362 -150.23 -85.25 -2.45
C CYS A 362 -149.78 -85.04 -3.90
N GLU A 363 -148.80 -85.79 -4.40
CA GLU A 363 -148.39 -85.78 -5.81
C GLU A 363 -149.51 -86.28 -6.73
N ARG A 364 -150.25 -87.32 -6.35
CA ARG A 364 -151.39 -87.82 -7.15
C ARG A 364 -152.54 -86.83 -7.18
N LEU A 365 -152.84 -86.13 -6.08
CA LEU A 365 -153.82 -85.05 -6.04
C LEU A 365 -153.34 -83.85 -6.88
N ALA A 366 -152.09 -83.43 -6.73
CA ALA A 366 -151.50 -82.36 -7.54
C ALA A 366 -151.52 -82.69 -9.03
N LYS A 367 -151.17 -83.93 -9.43
CA LYS A 367 -151.19 -84.40 -10.83
C LYS A 367 -152.58 -84.76 -11.36
N ALA A 368 -153.58 -84.93 -10.49
CA ALA A 368 -154.99 -85.12 -10.89
C ALA A 368 -155.77 -83.79 -10.98
N GLN A 369 -155.33 -82.74 -10.29
CA GLN A 369 -155.88 -81.38 -10.44
C GLN A 369 -155.10 -80.56 -11.49
N ALA A 370 -153.80 -80.80 -11.65
CA ALA A 370 -153.02 -80.34 -12.81
C ALA A 370 -153.17 -81.30 -14.00
N GLY A 371 -154.40 -81.45 -14.49
CA GLY A 371 -154.61 -81.91 -15.86
C GLY A 371 -154.02 -80.91 -16.87
N PRO A 372 -153.85 -81.29 -18.15
CA PRO A 372 -153.38 -80.38 -19.19
C PRO A 372 -154.48 -79.35 -19.49
N VAL A 373 -154.48 -78.27 -18.72
CA VAL A 373 -155.17 -77.03 -19.07
C VAL A 373 -154.37 -76.41 -20.21
N ASP A 374 -154.90 -76.48 -21.44
CA ASP A 374 -154.41 -75.66 -22.55
C ASP A 374 -154.35 -74.20 -22.06
N PRO A 375 -153.20 -73.52 -22.19
CA PRO A 375 -153.01 -72.24 -21.51
C PRO A 375 -154.04 -71.24 -22.02
N SER A 376 -154.83 -70.68 -21.09
CA SER A 376 -155.78 -69.61 -21.40
C SER A 376 -155.05 -68.51 -22.18
N PRO A 377 -155.67 -67.85 -23.18
CA PRO A 377 -155.06 -66.69 -23.82
C PRO A 377 -154.61 -65.65 -22.78
N GLU A 378 -155.39 -65.49 -21.69
CA GLU A 378 -155.06 -64.63 -20.55
C GLU A 378 -153.78 -65.06 -19.80
N ASP A 379 -153.52 -66.37 -19.67
CA ASP A 379 -152.28 -66.88 -19.06
C ASP A 379 -151.08 -66.70 -19.99
N THR A 380 -151.24 -66.85 -21.32
CA THR A 380 -150.17 -66.54 -22.26
C THR A 380 -149.87 -65.03 -22.30
N GLU A 381 -150.89 -64.17 -22.24
CA GLU A 381 -150.73 -62.73 -22.13
C GLU A 381 -150.05 -62.36 -20.81
N ARG A 382 -150.45 -62.97 -19.69
CA ARG A 382 -149.85 -62.75 -18.39
C ARG A 382 -148.38 -63.16 -18.33
N GLU A 383 -148.00 -64.26 -18.97
CA GLU A 383 -146.59 -64.68 -19.04
C GLU A 383 -145.76 -63.77 -19.97
N LEU A 384 -146.34 -63.30 -21.08
CA LEU A 384 -145.73 -62.29 -21.95
C LEU A 384 -145.54 -60.96 -21.21
N LEU A 385 -146.51 -60.52 -20.40
CA LEU A 385 -146.43 -59.32 -19.57
C LEU A 385 -145.40 -59.48 -18.45
N LYS A 386 -145.33 -60.63 -17.76
CA LYS A 386 -144.24 -60.94 -16.81
C LYS A 386 -142.88 -60.86 -17.49
N LYS A 387 -142.73 -61.48 -18.67
CA LYS A 387 -141.49 -61.47 -19.45
C LYS A 387 -141.10 -60.04 -19.83
N ARG A 388 -142.02 -59.21 -20.32
CA ARG A 388 -141.74 -57.80 -20.64
C ARG A 388 -141.41 -56.98 -19.39
N CYS A 389 -142.02 -57.27 -18.25
CA CYS A 389 -141.64 -56.66 -16.97
C CYS A 389 -140.25 -57.11 -16.48
N SER A 390 -139.84 -58.36 -16.74
CA SER A 390 -138.45 -58.81 -16.49
C SER A 390 -137.51 -58.05 -17.41
N GLU A 391 -137.74 -58.06 -18.72
CA GLU A 391 -136.91 -57.34 -19.70
C GLU A 391 -136.75 -55.86 -19.33
N LEU A 392 -137.81 -55.19 -18.88
CA LEU A 392 -137.76 -53.78 -18.42
C LEU A 392 -137.00 -53.59 -17.08
N LEU A 393 -136.91 -54.62 -16.23
CA LEU A 393 -136.09 -54.61 -15.02
C LEU A 393 -134.62 -54.94 -15.32
N ASP A 394 -134.38 -55.85 -16.25
CA ASP A 394 -133.06 -56.21 -16.76
C ASP A 394 -132.44 -55.00 -17.51
N GLU A 395 -133.18 -54.38 -18.44
CA GLU A 395 -132.85 -53.09 -19.08
C GLU A 395 -132.54 -52.00 -18.03
N GLN A 396 -133.32 -51.92 -16.94
CA GLN A 396 -133.12 -50.95 -15.87
C GLN A 396 -131.83 -51.21 -15.07
N ASP A 397 -131.49 -52.46 -14.78
CA ASP A 397 -130.26 -52.80 -14.07
C ASP A 397 -129.02 -52.67 -14.97
N GLU A 398 -129.13 -52.92 -16.28
CA GLU A 398 -128.10 -52.57 -17.27
C GLU A 398 -127.83 -51.06 -17.27
N PHE A 399 -128.86 -50.20 -17.31
CA PHE A 399 -128.67 -48.75 -17.19
C PHE A 399 -128.05 -48.36 -15.83
N ARG A 400 -128.36 -49.06 -14.73
CA ARG A 400 -127.68 -48.84 -13.43
C ARG A 400 -126.22 -49.29 -13.45
N VAL A 401 -125.85 -50.33 -14.19
CA VAL A 401 -124.43 -50.72 -14.38
C VAL A 401 -123.72 -49.64 -15.18
N LEU A 402 -124.25 -49.26 -16.34
CA LEU A 402 -123.66 -48.25 -17.23
C LEU A 402 -123.46 -46.90 -16.50
N LEU A 403 -124.42 -46.44 -15.69
CA LEU A 403 -124.27 -45.22 -14.89
C LEU A 403 -123.15 -45.32 -13.85
N ARG A 404 -122.93 -46.49 -13.23
CA ARG A 404 -121.81 -46.72 -12.30
C ARG A 404 -120.47 -46.76 -13.03
N GLU A 405 -120.41 -47.37 -14.21
CA GLU A 405 -119.22 -47.41 -15.05
C GLU A 405 -118.84 -46.02 -15.56
N GLN A 406 -119.81 -45.22 -16.02
CA GLN A 406 -119.59 -43.83 -16.43
C GLN A 406 -119.14 -42.96 -15.25
N ALA A 407 -119.71 -43.14 -14.06
CA ALA A 407 -119.25 -42.44 -12.85
C ALA A 407 -117.80 -42.83 -12.49
N ALA A 408 -117.48 -44.12 -12.48
CA ALA A 408 -116.13 -44.62 -12.22
C ALA A 408 -115.12 -44.10 -13.25
N GLN A 409 -115.46 -44.11 -14.55
CA GLN A 409 -114.62 -43.53 -15.61
C GLN A 409 -114.38 -42.02 -15.38
N LEU A 410 -115.39 -41.25 -14.97
CA LEU A 410 -115.23 -39.83 -14.66
C LEU A 410 -114.32 -39.59 -13.45
N ASP A 411 -114.38 -40.42 -12.41
CA ASP A 411 -113.49 -40.34 -11.25
C ASP A 411 -112.05 -40.80 -11.58
N ASP A 412 -111.89 -41.78 -12.45
CA ASP A 412 -110.60 -42.15 -13.05
C ASP A 412 -110.00 -40.98 -13.85
N TYR A 413 -110.80 -40.32 -14.70
CA TYR A 413 -110.36 -39.13 -15.45
C TYR A 413 -110.01 -37.95 -14.53
N ARG A 414 -110.79 -37.70 -13.48
CA ARG A 414 -110.49 -36.68 -12.45
C ARG A 414 -109.17 -36.97 -11.75
N THR A 415 -108.95 -38.22 -11.35
CA THR A 415 -107.72 -38.65 -10.67
C THR A 415 -106.51 -38.47 -11.59
N ARG A 416 -106.57 -38.99 -12.82
CA ARG A 416 -105.50 -38.85 -13.83
C ARG A 416 -105.22 -37.37 -14.17
N TYR A 417 -106.25 -36.53 -14.23
CA TYR A 417 -106.10 -35.07 -14.43
C TYR A 417 -105.37 -34.40 -13.26
N LEU A 418 -105.76 -34.70 -12.01
CA LEU A 418 -105.12 -34.14 -10.82
C LEU A 418 -103.66 -34.60 -10.69
N GLU A 419 -103.35 -35.86 -10.97
CA GLU A 419 -101.96 -36.33 -11.03
C GLU A 419 -101.15 -35.64 -12.14
N ALA A 420 -101.74 -35.43 -13.32
CA ALA A 420 -101.09 -34.73 -14.41
C ALA A 420 -100.81 -33.26 -14.05
N GLN A 421 -101.77 -32.59 -13.40
CA GLN A 421 -101.60 -31.23 -12.88
C GLN A 421 -100.50 -31.15 -11.81
N GLN A 422 -100.45 -32.12 -10.89
CA GLN A 422 -99.38 -32.22 -9.90
C GLN A 422 -98.01 -32.39 -10.58
N ARG A 423 -97.88 -33.32 -11.55
CA ARG A 423 -96.64 -33.54 -12.30
C ARG A 423 -96.17 -32.28 -13.04
N VAL A 424 -97.09 -31.47 -13.58
CA VAL A 424 -96.77 -30.19 -14.24
C VAL A 424 -96.23 -29.16 -13.25
N GLU A 425 -96.83 -28.99 -12.07
CA GLU A 425 -96.29 -28.06 -11.06
C GLU A 425 -94.98 -28.56 -10.44
N GLU A 426 -94.81 -29.88 -10.26
CA GLU A 426 -93.52 -30.47 -9.87
C GLU A 426 -92.42 -30.21 -10.92
N GLN A 427 -92.71 -30.41 -12.21
CA GLN A 427 -91.80 -30.09 -13.30
C GLN A 427 -91.50 -28.58 -13.37
N ARG A 428 -92.50 -27.71 -13.15
CA ARG A 428 -92.31 -26.26 -13.09
C ARG A 428 -91.38 -25.84 -11.95
N LEU A 429 -91.51 -26.46 -10.77
CA LEU A 429 -90.59 -26.27 -9.65
C LEU A 429 -89.18 -26.80 -9.94
N GLN A 430 -89.04 -27.88 -10.71
CA GLN A 430 -87.75 -28.38 -11.19
C GLN A 430 -87.10 -27.42 -12.20
N MET A 431 -87.86 -26.91 -13.19
CA MET A 431 -87.37 -25.90 -14.14
C MET A 431 -86.94 -24.62 -13.41
N GLY A 432 -87.72 -24.13 -12.44
CA GLY A 432 -87.34 -22.97 -11.63
C GLY A 432 -86.03 -23.16 -10.85
N LYS A 433 -85.76 -24.37 -10.35
CA LYS A 433 -84.46 -24.71 -9.74
C LYS A 433 -83.33 -24.68 -10.78
N LEU A 434 -83.55 -25.28 -11.96
CA LEU A 434 -82.58 -25.33 -13.05
C LEU A 434 -82.24 -23.93 -13.60
N GLU A 435 -83.23 -23.04 -13.74
CA GLU A 435 -83.01 -21.65 -14.11
C GLU A 435 -82.14 -20.91 -13.08
N VAL A 436 -82.38 -21.10 -11.79
CA VAL A 436 -81.56 -20.49 -10.73
C VAL A 436 -80.13 -21.02 -10.74
N THR A 437 -79.92 -22.32 -11.00
CA THR A 437 -78.56 -22.86 -11.17
C THR A 437 -77.88 -22.35 -12.43
N ASN A 438 -78.58 -22.25 -13.56
CA ASN A 438 -78.02 -21.71 -14.80
C ASN A 438 -77.60 -20.24 -14.62
N ARG A 439 -78.47 -19.39 -14.07
CA ARG A 439 -78.14 -17.98 -13.75
C ARG A 439 -77.00 -17.83 -12.74
N ARG A 440 -76.70 -18.84 -11.92
CA ARG A 440 -75.52 -18.87 -11.05
C ARG A 440 -74.26 -19.26 -11.83
N ILE A 441 -74.34 -20.30 -12.67
CA ILE A 441 -73.24 -20.77 -13.52
C ILE A 441 -72.84 -19.70 -14.54
N GLU A 442 -73.80 -19.04 -15.19
CA GLU A 442 -73.57 -17.89 -16.08
C GLU A 442 -72.80 -16.77 -15.37
N LYS A 443 -73.18 -16.41 -14.14
CA LYS A 443 -72.46 -15.39 -13.35
C LYS A 443 -71.04 -15.81 -13.00
N GLN A 444 -70.82 -17.09 -12.69
CA GLN A 444 -69.49 -17.63 -12.43
C GLN A 444 -68.62 -17.59 -13.70
N ILE A 445 -69.13 -18.09 -14.84
CA ILE A 445 -68.43 -18.08 -16.13
C ILE A 445 -68.05 -16.65 -16.53
N ASN A 446 -68.96 -15.68 -16.42
CA ASN A 446 -68.67 -14.28 -16.73
C ASN A 446 -67.60 -13.67 -15.80
N PHE A 447 -67.60 -14.03 -14.51
CA PHE A 447 -66.56 -13.60 -13.56
C PHE A 447 -65.19 -14.22 -13.87
N GLU A 448 -65.15 -15.50 -14.25
CA GLU A 448 -63.92 -16.18 -14.66
C GLU A 448 -63.36 -15.60 -15.98
N ILE A 449 -64.23 -15.26 -16.94
CA ILE A 449 -63.85 -14.57 -18.19
C ILE A 449 -63.21 -13.21 -17.89
N GLU A 450 -63.82 -12.38 -17.03
CA GLU A 450 -63.23 -11.08 -16.66
C GLU A 450 -61.93 -11.23 -15.86
N GLN A 451 -61.79 -12.25 -15.00
CA GLN A 451 -60.49 -12.57 -14.38
C GLN A 451 -59.41 -12.94 -15.41
N ILE A 452 -59.74 -13.78 -16.38
CA ILE A 452 -58.82 -14.21 -17.44
C ILE A 452 -58.39 -13.02 -18.30
N LYS A 453 -59.36 -12.19 -18.70
CA LYS A 453 -59.15 -10.92 -19.42
C LYS A 453 -58.25 -9.94 -18.66
N HIS A 454 -58.44 -9.78 -17.35
CA HIS A 454 -57.57 -8.93 -16.52
C HIS A 454 -56.13 -9.47 -16.48
N LYS A 455 -55.95 -10.78 -16.25
CA LYS A 455 -54.63 -11.43 -16.27
C LYS A 455 -53.92 -11.28 -17.63
N PHE A 456 -54.66 -11.36 -18.75
CA PHE A 456 -54.11 -11.07 -20.08
C PHE A 456 -53.74 -9.59 -20.25
N GLN A 457 -54.57 -8.64 -19.81
CA GLN A 457 -54.26 -7.21 -19.88
C GLN A 457 -53.03 -6.83 -19.05
N ASP A 458 -52.90 -7.36 -17.84
CA ASP A 458 -51.70 -7.17 -17.02
C ASP A 458 -50.47 -7.81 -17.65
N LYS A 459 -50.59 -8.99 -18.27
CA LYS A 459 -49.46 -9.61 -18.97
C LYS A 459 -49.06 -8.83 -20.22
N LEU A 460 -50.00 -8.28 -20.98
CA LEU A 460 -49.70 -7.33 -22.07
C LEU A 460 -48.98 -6.09 -21.53
N ARG A 461 -49.46 -5.49 -20.42
CA ARG A 461 -48.83 -4.33 -19.78
C ARG A 461 -47.39 -4.63 -19.33
N GLN A 462 -47.15 -5.82 -18.77
CA GLN A 462 -45.80 -6.30 -18.41
C GLN A 462 -44.89 -6.53 -19.63
N LEU A 463 -45.44 -6.94 -20.77
CA LEU A 463 -44.67 -7.21 -22.00
C LEU A 463 -44.41 -5.96 -22.85
N THR A 464 -45.28 -4.95 -22.76
CA THR A 464 -45.22 -3.68 -23.51
C THR A 464 -43.86 -2.94 -23.46
N PRO A 465 -43.11 -2.87 -22.34
CA PRO A 465 -41.82 -2.17 -22.32
C PRO A 465 -40.64 -2.93 -22.93
N TYR A 466 -40.72 -4.26 -23.12
CA TYR A 466 -39.57 -5.07 -23.55
C TYR A 466 -38.96 -4.67 -24.91
N PRO A 467 -39.72 -4.31 -25.95
CA PRO A 467 -39.15 -3.83 -27.22
C PRO A 467 -38.28 -2.58 -27.04
N ARG A 468 -38.73 -1.61 -26.24
CA ARG A 468 -37.96 -0.39 -25.95
C ARG A 468 -36.71 -0.68 -25.13
N LEU A 469 -36.81 -1.54 -24.11
CA LEU A 469 -35.65 -1.96 -23.32
C LEU A 469 -34.61 -2.70 -24.17
N LEU A 470 -35.05 -3.43 -25.20
CA LEU A 470 -34.16 -4.06 -26.18
C LEU A 470 -33.53 -3.02 -27.12
N GLU A 471 -34.29 -2.02 -27.61
CA GLU A 471 -33.77 -0.89 -28.39
C GLU A 471 -32.73 -0.08 -27.59
N ASP A 472 -33.00 0.20 -26.30
CA ASP A 472 -32.10 0.91 -25.39
C ASP A 472 -30.78 0.14 -25.16
N GLU A 473 -30.84 -1.16 -24.87
CA GLU A 473 -29.64 -1.98 -24.68
C GLU A 473 -28.89 -2.24 -26.00
N GLN A 474 -29.58 -2.27 -27.16
CA GLN A 474 -28.93 -2.28 -28.48
C GLN A 474 -28.18 -0.97 -28.74
N ALA A 475 -28.83 0.19 -28.54
CA ALA A 475 -28.20 1.50 -28.72
C ALA A 475 -26.97 1.68 -27.80
N LYS A 476 -27.09 1.24 -26.54
CA LYS A 476 -26.00 1.19 -25.56
C LYS A 476 -24.87 0.23 -25.97
N THR A 477 -25.19 -0.90 -26.60
CA THR A 477 -24.20 -1.84 -27.14
C THR A 477 -23.43 -1.24 -28.32
N GLU A 478 -24.10 -0.54 -29.24
CA GLU A 478 -23.41 0.16 -30.34
C GLU A 478 -22.57 1.34 -29.83
N GLN A 479 -23.03 2.09 -28.82
CA GLN A 479 -22.22 3.11 -28.15
C GLN A 479 -20.94 2.53 -27.53
N LEU A 480 -21.03 1.37 -26.88
CA LEU A 480 -19.88 0.68 -26.28
C LEU A 480 -18.91 0.13 -27.34
N LYS A 481 -19.40 -0.45 -28.44
CA LYS A 481 -18.57 -0.83 -29.60
C LYS A 481 -17.80 0.37 -30.14
N HIS A 482 -18.49 1.47 -30.43
CA HIS A 482 -17.89 2.67 -30.99
C HIS A 482 -16.92 3.38 -30.03
N SER A 483 -17.13 3.24 -28.72
CA SER A 483 -16.17 3.66 -27.70
C SER A 483 -14.91 2.79 -27.71
N ASN A 484 -15.06 1.46 -27.78
CA ASN A 484 -13.94 0.52 -27.87
C ASN A 484 -13.11 0.72 -29.15
N GLU A 485 -13.76 0.93 -30.30
CA GLU A 485 -13.08 1.26 -31.58
C GLU A 485 -12.17 2.48 -31.45
N LYS A 486 -12.65 3.55 -30.78
CA LYS A 486 -11.85 4.76 -30.52
C LYS A 486 -10.66 4.47 -29.60
N LEU A 487 -10.87 3.69 -28.54
CA LEU A 487 -9.80 3.29 -27.61
C LEU A 487 -8.76 2.39 -28.28
N PHE A 488 -9.15 1.46 -29.16
CA PHE A 488 -8.20 0.68 -29.95
C PHE A 488 -7.40 1.57 -30.92
N ALA A 489 -8.07 2.48 -31.65
CA ALA A 489 -7.39 3.44 -32.52
C ALA A 489 -6.46 4.40 -31.76
N GLU A 490 -6.72 4.66 -30.47
CA GLU A 490 -5.85 5.40 -29.56
C GLU A 490 -4.65 4.57 -29.10
N LEU A 491 -4.88 3.33 -28.67
CA LEU A 491 -3.83 2.39 -28.29
C LEU A 491 -2.85 2.13 -29.44
N GLU A 492 -3.34 1.99 -30.68
CA GLU A 492 -2.49 1.90 -31.87
C GLU A 492 -1.67 3.16 -32.11
N ARG A 493 -2.25 4.36 -31.94
CA ARG A 493 -1.53 5.63 -32.09
C ARG A 493 -0.41 5.73 -31.04
N SER A 494 -0.69 5.39 -29.79
CA SER A 494 0.29 5.32 -28.71
C SER A 494 1.39 4.28 -28.98
N LEU A 495 1.04 3.08 -29.46
CA LEU A 495 2.01 2.04 -29.81
C LEU A 495 2.94 2.47 -30.97
N ARG A 496 2.41 3.19 -31.97
CA ARG A 496 3.22 3.80 -33.05
C ARG A 496 4.18 4.85 -32.49
N GLN A 497 3.73 5.69 -31.55
CA GLN A 497 4.59 6.70 -30.90
C GLN A 497 5.69 6.05 -30.07
N VAL A 498 5.38 5.02 -29.27
CA VAL A 498 6.38 4.25 -28.50
C VAL A 498 7.44 3.67 -29.42
N LYS A 499 7.07 3.02 -30.53
CA LYS A 499 8.04 2.47 -31.50
C LYS A 499 8.94 3.53 -32.15
N VAL A 500 8.43 4.75 -32.38
CA VAL A 500 9.26 5.86 -32.87
C VAL A 500 10.23 6.36 -31.79
N LEU A 501 9.83 6.37 -30.52
CA LEU A 501 10.70 6.72 -29.40
C LEU A 501 11.75 5.64 -29.13
N GLU A 502 11.40 4.36 -29.22
CA GLU A 502 12.33 3.21 -29.16
C GLU A 502 13.37 3.29 -30.28
N GLY A 503 12.94 3.57 -31.52
CA GLY A 503 13.85 3.79 -32.66
C GLY A 503 14.85 4.92 -32.40
N ARG A 504 14.35 6.10 -31.99
CA ARG A 504 15.20 7.25 -31.65
C ARG A 504 16.13 7.00 -30.45
N LEU A 505 15.69 6.21 -29.47
CA LEU A 505 16.52 5.82 -28.33
C LEU A 505 17.65 4.90 -28.78
N ASN A 506 17.39 3.97 -29.69
CA ASN A 506 18.42 3.11 -30.28
C ASN A 506 19.40 3.89 -31.15
N GLU A 507 18.92 4.86 -31.95
CA GLU A 507 19.77 5.79 -32.71
C GLU A 507 20.71 6.57 -31.80
N VAL A 508 20.21 7.10 -30.67
CA VAL A 508 21.03 7.83 -29.68
C VAL A 508 22.04 6.91 -28.99
N HIS A 509 21.66 5.67 -28.63
CA HIS A 509 22.63 4.70 -28.10
C HIS A 509 23.73 4.40 -29.11
N VAL A 510 23.41 4.08 -30.37
CA VAL A 510 24.42 3.81 -31.42
C VAL A 510 25.32 5.02 -31.66
N ALA A 511 24.77 6.24 -31.64
CA ALA A 511 25.56 7.47 -31.75
C ALA A 511 26.54 7.63 -30.58
N LYS A 512 26.07 7.48 -29.33
CA LYS A 512 26.91 7.58 -28.13
C LYS A 512 27.94 6.46 -28.03
N ASP A 513 27.60 5.25 -28.42
CA ASP A 513 28.51 4.12 -28.54
C ASP A 513 29.68 4.42 -29.48
N ASN A 514 29.40 5.09 -30.61
CA ASN A 514 30.42 5.47 -31.59
C ASN A 514 31.26 6.66 -31.11
N GLU A 515 30.64 7.64 -30.46
CA GLU A 515 31.32 8.78 -29.82
C GLU A 515 32.30 8.30 -28.72
N VAL A 516 31.87 7.37 -27.86
CA VAL A 516 32.73 6.75 -26.83
C VAL A 516 33.86 5.92 -27.45
N LYS A 517 33.60 5.16 -28.54
CA LYS A 517 34.66 4.44 -29.28
C LYS A 517 35.67 5.39 -29.89
N GLN A 518 35.22 6.53 -30.44
CA GLN A 518 36.11 7.55 -31.02
C GLN A 518 36.95 8.25 -29.94
N ALA A 519 36.35 8.65 -28.81
CA ALA A 519 37.07 9.24 -27.69
C ALA A 519 38.09 8.27 -27.07
N LEU A 520 37.74 6.98 -26.97
CA LEU A 520 38.66 5.92 -26.52
C LEU A 520 39.85 5.76 -27.48
N GLN A 521 39.61 5.75 -28.80
CA GLN A 521 40.67 5.69 -29.81
C GLN A 521 41.58 6.93 -29.76
N GLN A 522 41.01 8.12 -29.61
CA GLN A 522 41.78 9.36 -29.45
C GLN A 522 42.68 9.28 -28.21
N SER A 523 42.11 8.95 -27.04
CA SER A 523 42.88 8.79 -25.79
C SER A 523 43.96 7.71 -25.88
N GLN A 524 43.72 6.60 -26.59
CA GLN A 524 44.74 5.59 -26.88
C GLN A 524 45.90 6.17 -27.68
N THR A 525 45.64 6.90 -28.77
CA THR A 525 46.70 7.54 -29.57
C THR A 525 47.45 8.66 -28.83
N GLU A 526 46.80 9.37 -27.91
CA GLU A 526 47.44 10.36 -27.04
C GLU A 526 48.36 9.70 -26.00
N LEU A 527 47.91 8.59 -25.39
CA LEU A 527 48.74 7.79 -24.47
C LEU A 527 49.95 7.18 -25.17
N GLU A 528 49.83 6.76 -26.42
CA GLU A 528 50.95 6.28 -27.24
C GLU A 528 51.95 7.41 -27.53
N GLN A 529 51.49 8.57 -28.02
CA GLN A 529 52.36 9.74 -28.23
C GLN A 529 53.05 10.21 -26.93
N MET A 530 52.37 10.15 -25.79
CA MET A 530 52.96 10.53 -24.51
C MET A 530 54.00 9.52 -24.01
N ARG A 531 53.82 8.23 -24.30
CA ARG A 531 54.87 7.21 -24.07
C ARG A 531 56.09 7.45 -24.94
N GLU A 532 55.91 7.70 -26.23
CA GLU A 532 57.02 8.02 -27.15
C GLU A 532 57.81 9.26 -26.69
N ARG A 533 57.11 10.32 -26.24
CA ARG A 533 57.75 11.53 -25.68
C ARG A 533 58.53 11.23 -24.40
N LEU A 534 58.00 10.40 -23.51
CA LEU A 534 58.72 9.98 -22.29
C LEU A 534 59.96 9.14 -22.61
N ASP A 535 59.88 8.25 -23.61
CA ASP A 535 61.02 7.46 -24.10
C ASP A 535 62.12 8.33 -24.75
N VAL A 536 61.75 9.43 -25.42
CA VAL A 536 62.71 10.42 -25.93
C VAL A 536 63.36 11.18 -24.77
N LEU A 537 62.57 11.74 -23.85
CA LEU A 537 63.06 12.47 -22.68
C LEU A 537 63.95 11.59 -21.77
N ALA A 538 63.67 10.30 -21.66
CA ALA A 538 64.51 9.36 -20.92
C ALA A 538 65.90 9.17 -21.57
N LYS A 539 65.96 9.10 -22.91
CA LYS A 539 67.22 9.00 -23.68
C LYS A 539 68.00 10.31 -23.62
N GLU A 540 67.33 11.46 -23.72
CA GLU A 540 67.93 12.78 -23.55
C GLU A 540 68.50 12.97 -22.14
N LYS A 541 67.75 12.57 -21.11
CA LYS A 541 68.22 12.56 -19.71
C LYS A 541 69.46 11.69 -19.55
N GLN A 542 69.48 10.46 -20.06
CA GLN A 542 70.65 9.59 -19.99
C GLN A 542 71.86 10.24 -20.70
N ALA A 543 71.66 10.79 -21.90
CA ALA A 543 72.74 11.46 -22.64
C ALA A 543 73.29 12.70 -21.89
N ALA A 544 72.43 13.44 -21.19
CA ALA A 544 72.83 14.56 -20.34
C ALA A 544 73.58 14.10 -19.08
N GLU A 545 73.14 13.02 -18.43
CA GLU A 545 73.84 12.42 -17.27
C GLU A 545 75.23 11.88 -17.67
N GLU A 546 75.33 11.21 -18.82
CA GLU A 546 76.61 10.80 -19.39
C GLU A 546 77.53 11.98 -19.71
N GLN A 547 77.00 13.09 -20.23
CA GLN A 547 77.78 14.31 -20.46
C GLN A 547 78.22 14.96 -19.15
N ALA A 548 77.36 15.01 -18.13
CA ALA A 548 77.71 15.54 -16.81
C ALA A 548 78.86 14.75 -16.18
N ILE A 549 78.84 13.41 -16.27
CA ILE A 549 79.94 12.54 -15.79
C ILE A 549 81.24 12.80 -16.57
N LYS A 550 81.17 13.00 -17.89
CA LYS A 550 82.32 13.35 -18.75
C LYS A 550 82.91 14.72 -18.37
N TRP A 551 82.08 15.74 -18.12
CA TRP A 551 82.54 17.06 -17.68
C TRP A 551 83.07 17.07 -16.24
N GLN A 552 82.45 16.32 -15.33
CA GLN A 552 82.92 16.18 -13.95
C GLN A 552 84.31 15.53 -13.90
N SER A 553 84.50 14.40 -14.60
CA SER A 553 85.80 13.73 -14.65
C SER A 553 86.89 14.59 -15.31
N GLN A 554 86.58 15.37 -16.34
CA GLN A 554 87.51 16.38 -16.88
C GLN A 554 87.83 17.48 -15.86
N SER A 555 86.85 17.97 -15.10
CA SER A 555 87.08 18.97 -14.05
C SER A 555 87.97 18.43 -12.93
N ASP A 556 87.81 17.15 -12.56
CA ASP A 556 88.62 16.50 -11.53
C ASP A 556 90.05 16.19 -12.02
N VAL A 557 90.25 15.87 -13.30
CA VAL A 557 91.59 15.82 -13.93
C VAL A 557 92.25 17.20 -13.88
N LEU A 558 91.56 18.26 -14.31
CA LEU A 558 92.11 19.63 -14.27
C LEU A 558 92.42 20.12 -12.85
N ARG A 559 91.61 19.72 -11.85
CA ARG A 559 91.90 19.96 -10.42
C ARG A 559 93.17 19.23 -9.97
N ALA A 560 93.33 17.96 -10.35
CA ALA A 560 94.52 17.17 -10.03
C ALA A 560 95.78 17.71 -10.73
N GLU A 561 95.69 18.12 -12.00
CA GLU A 561 96.79 18.77 -12.73
C GLU A 561 97.17 20.11 -12.10
N SER A 562 96.19 20.96 -11.77
CA SER A 562 96.41 22.23 -11.07
C SER A 562 97.08 22.03 -9.71
N ALA A 563 96.61 21.08 -8.90
CA ALA A 563 97.24 20.72 -7.62
C ALA A 563 98.68 20.22 -7.80
N ASN A 564 98.96 19.41 -8.84
CA ASN A 564 100.31 18.97 -9.16
C ASN A 564 101.22 20.12 -9.62
N ILE A 565 100.69 21.10 -10.36
CA ILE A 565 101.44 22.31 -10.75
C ILE A 565 101.77 23.14 -9.50
N ILE A 566 100.78 23.41 -8.64
CA ILE A 566 100.95 24.15 -7.38
C ILE A 566 101.98 23.47 -6.47
N ALA A 567 101.93 22.15 -6.32
CA ALA A 567 102.90 21.39 -5.55
C ALA A 567 104.32 21.54 -6.12
N ARG A 568 104.49 21.40 -7.45
CA ARG A 568 105.78 21.55 -8.14
C ARG A 568 106.32 22.98 -8.13
N THR A 569 105.47 24.01 -8.12
CA THR A 569 105.93 25.41 -7.99
C THR A 569 106.28 25.74 -6.55
N SER A 570 105.51 25.24 -5.57
CA SER A 570 105.82 25.38 -4.14
C SER A 570 107.17 24.72 -3.80
N GLU A 571 107.41 23.50 -4.31
CA GLU A 571 108.69 22.79 -4.14
C GLU A 571 109.89 23.55 -4.73
N ARG A 572 109.70 24.28 -5.84
CA ARG A 572 110.76 25.14 -6.42
C ARG A 572 110.98 26.39 -5.59
N LEU A 573 109.91 27.08 -5.18
CA LEU A 573 109.98 28.30 -4.39
C LEU A 573 110.64 28.06 -3.03
N GLU A 574 110.35 26.93 -2.36
CA GLU A 574 111.01 26.61 -1.09
C GLU A 574 112.50 26.27 -1.30
N LYS A 575 112.88 25.58 -2.39
CA LYS A 575 114.32 25.37 -2.74
C LYS A 575 115.04 26.67 -3.10
N GLU A 576 114.38 27.58 -3.80
CA GLU A 576 114.91 28.91 -4.11
C GLU A 576 115.10 29.75 -2.83
N ARG A 577 114.15 29.65 -1.89
CA ARG A 577 114.21 30.24 -0.55
C ARG A 577 115.32 29.64 0.31
N GLU A 578 115.48 28.33 0.34
CA GLU A 578 116.59 27.63 1.01
C GLU A 578 117.95 28.11 0.45
N MET A 579 118.10 28.14 -0.88
CA MET A 579 119.32 28.65 -1.54
C MET A 579 119.55 30.14 -1.24
N ALA A 580 118.51 30.96 -1.15
CA ALA A 580 118.62 32.37 -0.77
C ALA A 580 119.04 32.53 0.70
N GLN A 581 118.45 31.76 1.62
CA GLN A 581 118.81 31.75 3.04
C GLN A 581 120.25 31.27 3.27
N GLN A 582 120.70 30.25 2.54
CA GLN A 582 122.10 29.79 2.56
C GLN A 582 123.07 30.89 2.08
N LYS A 583 122.70 31.63 1.02
CA LYS A 583 123.49 32.79 0.53
C LYS A 583 123.51 33.93 1.55
N PHE A 584 122.38 34.25 2.19
CA PHE A 584 122.34 35.26 3.24
C PHE A 584 123.22 34.87 4.43
N ALA A 585 123.08 33.65 4.98
CA ALA A 585 123.90 33.17 6.07
C ALA A 585 125.41 33.17 5.73
N HIS A 586 125.78 32.85 4.48
CA HIS A 586 127.17 32.95 4.02
C HIS A 586 127.68 34.40 3.96
N LEU A 587 126.88 35.34 3.43
CA LEU A 587 127.23 36.76 3.36
C LEU A 587 127.24 37.43 4.75
N GLU A 588 126.36 37.02 5.67
CA GLU A 588 126.39 37.43 7.08
C GLU A 588 127.65 36.91 7.77
N GLY A 589 128.07 35.68 7.48
CA GLY A 589 129.34 35.11 7.92
C GLY A 589 130.55 35.91 7.41
N GLN A 590 130.58 36.23 6.11
CA GLN A 590 131.63 37.09 5.53
C GLN A 590 131.63 38.50 6.16
N LEU A 591 130.45 39.11 6.35
CA LEU A 591 130.33 40.43 6.97
C LEU A 591 130.78 40.42 8.44
N ALA A 592 130.48 39.36 9.18
CA ALA A 592 130.97 39.15 10.54
C ALA A 592 132.50 38.96 10.57
N GLN A 593 133.06 38.19 9.64
CA GLN A 593 134.51 38.02 9.48
C GLN A 593 135.19 39.35 9.17
N CYS A 594 134.74 40.10 8.15
CA CYS A 594 135.33 41.39 7.80
C CYS A 594 135.19 42.42 8.93
N ARG A 595 134.11 42.38 9.73
CA ARG A 595 133.97 43.19 10.96
C ARG A 595 134.99 42.78 12.03
N ALA A 596 135.26 41.49 12.20
CA ALA A 596 136.28 41.00 13.13
C ALA A 596 137.70 41.38 12.67
N GLU A 597 138.01 41.24 11.38
CA GLU A 597 139.29 41.65 10.77
C GLU A 597 139.52 43.17 10.85
N ALA A 598 138.48 43.97 10.59
CA ALA A 598 138.51 45.42 10.80
C ALA A 598 138.74 45.77 12.27
N SER A 599 138.05 45.09 13.21
CA SER A 599 138.24 45.31 14.65
C SER A 599 139.64 44.92 15.12
N PHE A 600 140.20 43.83 14.59
CA PHE A 600 141.56 43.37 14.87
C PHE A 600 142.62 44.34 14.33
N THR A 601 142.47 44.82 13.10
CA THR A 601 143.40 45.80 12.50
C THR A 601 143.31 47.17 13.18
N ILE A 602 142.12 47.61 13.62
CA ILE A 602 141.95 48.78 14.48
C ILE A 602 142.64 48.56 15.84
N GLY A 603 142.42 47.41 16.49
CA GLY A 603 143.07 47.08 17.77
C GLY A 603 144.60 47.08 17.70
N ASN A 604 145.17 46.53 16.62
CA ASN A 604 146.61 46.56 16.35
C ASN A 604 147.12 47.99 16.12
N ARG A 605 146.37 48.82 15.39
CA ARG A 605 146.68 50.25 15.20
C ARG A 605 146.63 51.02 16.52
N GLU A 606 145.62 50.77 17.37
CA GLU A 606 145.49 51.39 18.69
C GLU A 606 146.56 50.90 19.67
N GLN A 607 147.02 49.65 19.55
CA GLN A 607 148.19 49.17 20.28
C GLN A 607 149.44 49.90 19.84
N ALA A 608 149.73 49.96 18.53
CA ALA A 608 150.89 50.69 18.00
C ALA A 608 150.88 52.18 18.38
N LEU A 609 149.71 52.83 18.39
CA LEU A 609 149.56 54.21 18.87
C LEU A 609 149.85 54.34 20.37
N ARG A 610 149.39 53.41 21.21
CA ARG A 610 149.73 53.37 22.64
C ARG A 610 151.22 53.13 22.88
N GLU A 611 151.83 52.23 22.11
CA GLU A 611 153.27 51.94 22.11
C GLU A 611 154.07 53.21 21.80
N MET A 612 153.71 53.92 20.72
CA MET A 612 154.37 55.15 20.29
C MET A 612 154.16 56.31 21.28
N HIS A 613 152.97 56.41 21.88
CA HIS A 613 152.68 57.42 22.90
C HIS A 613 153.42 57.14 24.23
N SER A 614 153.64 55.86 24.55
CA SER A 614 154.50 55.42 25.67
C SER A 614 155.96 55.80 25.41
N GLN A 615 156.48 55.52 24.20
CA GLN A 615 157.83 55.92 23.79
C GLN A 615 158.01 57.45 23.83
N ILE A 616 157.03 58.22 23.33
CA ILE A 616 157.03 59.69 23.45
C ILE A 616 157.10 60.10 24.93
N LYS A 617 156.31 59.47 25.82
CA LYS A 617 156.31 59.81 27.25
C LYS A 617 157.65 59.50 27.94
N VAL A 618 158.32 58.40 27.57
CA VAL A 618 159.67 58.06 28.03
C VAL A 618 160.70 59.05 27.48
N MET A 619 160.61 59.43 26.21
CA MET A 619 161.48 60.45 25.61
C MET A 619 161.26 61.84 26.24
N SER A 620 160.02 62.22 26.55
CA SER A 620 159.71 63.46 27.27
C SER A 620 160.32 63.46 28.67
N ALA A 621 160.18 62.37 29.43
CA ALA A 621 160.81 62.25 30.75
C ALA A 621 162.35 62.32 30.66
N SER A 622 162.95 61.65 29.66
CA SER A 622 164.38 61.75 29.36
C SER A 622 164.81 63.18 28.97
N PHE A 623 163.97 63.92 28.25
CA PHE A 623 164.23 65.31 27.87
C PHE A 623 164.04 66.27 29.05
N ASP A 624 163.13 66.00 29.97
CA ASP A 624 162.96 66.74 31.21
C ASP A 624 164.11 66.49 32.20
N ASP A 625 164.61 65.25 32.30
CA ASP A 625 165.85 64.92 33.03
C ASP A 625 167.08 65.63 32.41
N ALA A 626 167.18 65.65 31.07
CA ALA A 626 168.22 66.42 30.38
C ALA A 626 168.08 67.92 30.63
N GLN A 627 166.86 68.47 30.67
CA GLN A 627 166.62 69.86 31.06
C GLN A 627 166.94 70.12 32.54
N LEU A 628 166.70 69.17 33.44
CA LEU A 628 167.09 69.26 34.85
C LEU A 628 168.61 69.24 35.02
N GLN A 629 169.33 68.41 34.26
CA GLN A 629 170.79 68.47 34.18
C GLN A 629 171.27 69.83 33.64
N ILE A 630 170.69 70.33 32.55
CA ILE A 630 171.03 71.65 31.99
C ILE A 630 170.72 72.79 32.98
N ARG A 631 169.63 72.73 33.73
CA ARG A 631 169.30 73.69 34.82
C ARG A 631 170.29 73.58 35.98
N SER A 632 170.66 72.37 36.38
CA SER A 632 171.66 72.11 37.43
C SER A 632 173.04 72.68 37.05
N LEU A 633 173.53 72.35 35.85
CA LEU A 633 174.79 72.87 35.30
C LEU A 633 174.76 74.40 35.13
N ARG A 634 173.63 74.98 34.70
CA ARG A 634 173.45 76.45 34.65
C ARG A 634 173.47 77.09 36.04
N ASN A 635 172.87 76.45 37.05
CA ASN A 635 172.92 76.95 38.43
C ASN A 635 174.33 76.83 39.04
N GLN A 636 175.09 75.78 38.70
CA GLN A 636 176.51 75.66 39.06
C GLN A 636 177.35 76.76 38.38
N LEU A 637 177.13 77.04 37.10
CA LEU A 637 177.75 78.18 36.41
C LEU A 637 177.38 79.52 37.07
N ALA A 638 176.11 79.74 37.39
CA ALA A 638 175.66 80.98 38.03
C ALA A 638 176.25 81.18 39.44
N TYR A 639 176.45 80.10 40.20
CA TYR A 639 177.16 80.14 41.49
C TYR A 639 178.64 80.53 41.32
N LEU A 640 179.29 80.06 40.24
CA LEU A 640 180.70 80.36 39.95
C LEU A 640 180.92 81.73 39.29
N GLN A 641 179.87 82.40 38.79
CA GLN A 641 179.96 83.70 38.12
C GLN A 641 179.66 84.92 39.01
N ASN A 642 179.16 84.72 40.23
CA ASN A 642 178.76 85.81 41.14
C ASN A 642 179.81 86.17 42.21
N GLU A 643 180.99 85.56 42.18
CA GLU A 643 182.12 85.96 43.01
C GLU A 643 183.32 86.46 42.18
N LYS A 644 184.21 87.14 42.91
CA LYS A 644 185.66 87.24 42.72
C LYS A 644 186.26 86.12 41.84
N LEU A 645 187.25 86.37 40.96
CA LEU A 645 188.02 87.60 40.73
C LEU A 645 188.78 87.51 39.38
N SER A 646 189.28 88.66 38.92
CA SER A 646 190.44 88.83 38.01
C SER A 646 190.39 88.23 36.58
N HIS A 647 189.94 89.08 35.64
CA HIS A 647 190.53 89.35 34.31
C HIS A 647 190.30 88.41 33.09
N THR A 648 190.34 89.07 31.91
CA THR A 648 190.89 88.59 30.61
C THR A 648 189.92 88.30 29.44
N VAL A 649 189.64 89.35 28.65
CA VAL A 649 189.85 89.45 27.18
C VAL A 649 189.31 88.34 26.22
N ARG A 650 188.21 88.67 25.51
CA ARG A 650 188.07 88.84 24.01
C ARG A 650 188.34 87.64 23.02
N VAL A 651 187.43 87.51 22.01
CA VAL A 651 187.56 86.88 20.64
C VAL A 651 187.18 85.38 20.42
N GLY A 652 186.44 85.10 19.32
CA GLY A 652 186.25 83.78 18.64
C GLY A 652 184.76 83.38 18.47
N LEU A 653 184.11 83.19 17.29
CA LEU A 653 184.35 82.40 16.05
C LEU A 653 184.18 80.87 16.28
N GLN A 654 183.56 80.04 15.41
CA GLN A 654 183.20 80.17 13.97
C GLN A 654 182.20 79.06 13.48
N SER A 655 181.52 79.26 12.32
CA SER A 655 181.16 78.24 11.27
C SER A 655 180.18 77.06 11.57
N LEU A 656 179.48 76.38 10.61
CA LEU A 656 179.23 76.55 9.14
C LEU A 656 178.04 75.67 8.61
N SER A 657 177.28 76.14 7.59
CA SER A 657 176.61 75.48 6.41
C SER A 657 176.01 74.04 6.46
N TRP A 658 174.95 73.61 5.71
CA TRP A 658 174.26 74.02 4.44
C TRP A 658 172.72 73.76 4.54
N LEU A 659 171.76 74.17 3.69
CA LEU A 659 171.68 74.93 2.41
C LEU A 659 171.44 74.14 1.08
N HIS A 660 170.22 73.62 0.85
CA HIS A 660 169.47 73.54 -0.45
C HIS A 660 167.97 73.24 -0.17
N ASN A 661 166.89 73.76 -0.80
CA ASN A 661 166.59 74.63 -1.97
C ASN A 661 166.03 73.93 -3.23
N SER A 662 164.70 73.99 -3.48
CA SER A 662 164.04 74.06 -4.83
C SER A 662 162.50 74.27 -4.75
N PRO A 663 161.81 74.89 -5.74
CA PRO A 663 160.34 75.14 -5.72
C PRO A 663 159.49 74.54 -6.88
N VAL A 664 158.15 74.60 -6.71
CA VAL A 664 157.02 74.90 -7.66
C VAL A 664 157.35 74.90 -9.18
N PRO A 665 156.63 74.16 -10.08
CA PRO A 665 155.33 74.61 -10.62
C PRO A 665 154.30 73.52 -11.06
N ALA A 666 153.34 73.87 -11.92
CA ALA A 666 151.99 73.27 -12.11
C ALA A 666 151.68 72.74 -13.55
N ALA A 667 150.42 72.27 -13.75
CA ALA A 667 149.69 71.95 -15.01
C ALA A 667 150.18 70.71 -15.82
N ASP A 668 149.35 69.81 -16.36
CA ASP A 668 148.20 69.91 -17.30
C ASP A 668 147.19 68.72 -17.14
N MET A 669 145.89 68.79 -17.51
CA MET A 669 145.25 68.48 -18.83
C MET A 669 145.55 67.05 -19.39
N VAL A 670 144.61 66.23 -19.92
CA VAL A 670 143.49 66.48 -20.86
C VAL A 670 142.27 65.51 -20.71
N VAL A 671 141.06 66.11 -20.81
CA VAL A 671 139.73 65.67 -21.36
C VAL A 671 139.48 64.23 -21.89
N LEU A 672 138.42 63.58 -21.35
CA LEU A 672 137.20 63.03 -22.03
C LEU A 672 136.23 62.60 -20.89
N VAL A 673 134.95 62.99 -20.74
CA VAL A 673 133.78 63.19 -21.65
C VAL A 673 133.13 61.87 -22.12
N VAL A 674 131.78 61.81 -22.03
CA VAL A 674 130.81 60.78 -22.48
C VAL A 674 130.11 59.93 -21.38
N ALA A 675 128.77 60.04 -21.36
CA ALA A 675 127.74 59.08 -20.92
C ALA A 675 127.56 58.64 -19.43
N PRO A 676 127.03 59.52 -18.56
CA PRO A 676 126.20 59.11 -17.43
C PRO A 676 124.71 59.02 -17.85
N LEU A 677 124.23 57.86 -18.34
CA LEU A 677 122.79 57.69 -18.66
C LEU A 677 122.22 56.24 -18.66
N LEU A 678 123.04 55.19 -18.55
CA LEU A 678 122.58 53.80 -18.76
C LEU A 678 122.13 53.04 -17.49
N VAL A 679 122.53 53.47 -16.30
CA VAL A 679 122.20 52.76 -15.03
C VAL A 679 120.78 53.06 -14.54
N LEU A 680 120.27 54.28 -14.76
CA LEU A 680 118.92 54.66 -14.34
C LEU A 680 117.82 53.98 -15.17
N LEU A 681 118.13 53.65 -16.44
CA LEU A 681 117.21 52.98 -17.36
C LEU A 681 117.05 51.47 -17.07
N LEU A 682 118.08 50.82 -16.51
CA LEU A 682 118.00 49.42 -16.06
C LEU A 682 117.18 49.26 -14.77
N LEU A 683 117.21 50.24 -13.87
CA LEU A 683 116.38 50.21 -12.65
C LEU A 683 114.89 50.45 -12.91
N LEU A 684 114.54 51.19 -13.98
CA LEU A 684 113.14 51.40 -14.40
C LEU A 684 112.56 50.25 -15.24
N THR A 685 113.38 49.38 -15.82
CA THR A 685 112.92 48.27 -16.68
C THR A 685 112.68 46.95 -15.95
N GLU A 686 113.21 46.77 -14.74
CA GLU A 686 112.78 45.69 -13.83
C GLU A 686 111.50 46.06 -13.06
N PHE A 687 111.32 47.35 -12.70
CA PHE A 687 110.17 47.80 -11.89
C PHE A 687 108.81 47.72 -12.63
N MET A 688 108.81 47.49 -13.95
CA MET A 688 107.62 47.23 -14.77
C MET A 688 107.43 45.76 -15.15
N LYS A 689 108.08 44.82 -14.45
CA LYS A 689 107.85 43.36 -14.55
C LYS A 689 107.09 42.78 -13.35
N PHE A 690 106.64 43.63 -12.43
CA PHE A 690 105.91 43.23 -11.21
C PHE A 690 104.52 43.88 -11.11
N TRP A 691 103.91 44.05 -12.28
CA TRP A 691 102.49 44.31 -12.56
C TRP A 691 102.12 43.62 -13.87
#